data_AF-A0A8H3IYK4-F1
#
_entry.id   AF-A0A8H3IYK4-F1
#
_cell.length_a   1.000
_cell.length_b   1.000
_cell.length_c   1.000
_cell.angle_alpha   90.00
_cell.angle_beta   90.00
_cell.angle_gamma   90.00
#
_symmetry.space_group_name_H-M   'P 1'
#
loop_
_entity.id
_entity.type
_entity.pdbx_description
1 polymer ?
#
loop_
_entity_poly.entity_id
_entity_poly.type
_entity_poly.pdbx_seq_one_letter_code
_entity_poly.pdbx_strand_id
1 'polypeptide(L)'
;MAQALALLHWVVGIDADDVEWVLAPPRKEDGKWSNCNALGKHRLWIIDFDRCQNISMDEEGVGMAVGSFWRNDPYYPRPGEGNSTQQSLWNEFKDSFLKTSDKVLKKENSDLAVSWVKAVEAEATRRQHAEHSINNNLGAIKAIDGIARFYYKVKPQAVVRIERSAIATGIASSFEDQSVDVKEVKQTLGSVNEKFSKTDENLRRLYIMSELRYDGQTVVVTGAGGGLGKAYATFYGSRGANVVVNDLGGSFKGEGKSTKAADVVVEEIKAAGGKAVANYDSVEDGEKIIETAIKAFGRIDILINNAGILRDISFKNMTDADWDLIYKVHVKGPYKCARAAWPYFRKQKYGRVINTASAAGLFGSFGQTNYSAAKLSQVGFTETLAKEGFKYNILCNVIAPIAASRMTETVMPPEVLELLKPDFVVPLVGVLTHSSNKHETGSIFEVGGGHIAKIRWQRAKGGLLKTGPSMTPGAVLKIWDNVKDYSKPSYPEGPADFMGLLEEAQKLPDNQPGEKVDFTGKVALITGAGAGIGRAYALAFAKLGASVVVNDLVNPDDVVQEIQKMGGKAAPSKASAEDGDAVVKAAIDAFGRVDILVNNAGILRDKAFANMDDSLWDPVLAVHLRGTYKVTKAAWPYMLKQKYGRILNTTSTSGIYGNFGQANYSAAKLGILGFSRALAREGAKYNIFVNTIAPNAGTNMTRTIMPEEMVQAFKPDYIAPLVLALCSDKCPDPTGGLYEVGSGWQGQTRWQRSGGVGFPTNKKLSPEDVAKQWQKIVDFDDGRADNPADAADGLKSIMANAEKQKSGGAKPKSGKVNQEILDNIEAAKKAKSEGSEYVYDDKDVILYNLGLGAKRTDLPFVFENNDNFQVLPTFGVIPQFGAAPSYNIGDLMPNFNPMLLLHGEQYLEIRKFPIPTSGKLITYPKLVEVVDKGNAAILISSTTTKDAATGEDIFYNESSAFVRKSGGFGGPSKGTDRGRATATYTPPKRQPDNIIEEKTSEDQAALYRLSGDRNPLHIDPDFSSAGGFKDPILHGLCFFGISGKHIYQTYGEFKNIKVRFAGVVIPGQTLRTELWKEGNMVIFQTIVKETGKLCIAGGGAELNGKKAKL
;
A
#
# COMPACT_ATOMS: atom_id res chain seq x y z
N MET A 1 1.06 -28.53 10.43
CA MET A 1 2.41 -29.15 10.23
C MET A 1 3.19 -29.26 11.54
N ALA A 2 3.50 -28.18 12.25
CA ALA A 2 4.16 -28.24 13.58
C ALA A 2 3.37 -29.07 14.62
N GLN A 3 2.03 -28.98 14.60
CA GLN A 3 1.16 -29.80 15.44
C GLN A 3 1.13 -31.28 15.04
N ALA A 4 1.39 -31.61 13.77
CA ALA A 4 1.45 -33.00 13.28
C ALA A 4 2.81 -33.66 13.62
N LEU A 5 3.90 -32.88 13.57
CA LEU A 5 5.23 -33.31 14.01
C LEU A 5 5.28 -33.53 15.53
N ALA A 6 4.59 -32.68 16.31
CA ALA A 6 4.42 -32.87 17.74
C ALA A 6 3.62 -34.15 18.08
N LEU A 7 2.63 -34.50 17.24
CA LEU A 7 1.83 -35.72 17.40
C LEU A 7 2.63 -37.00 17.07
N LEU A 8 3.45 -36.99 16.01
CA LEU A 8 4.28 -38.14 15.60
C LEU A 8 5.42 -38.45 16.58
N HIS A 9 6.05 -37.41 17.13
CA HIS A 9 7.08 -37.54 18.16
C HIS A 9 6.49 -38.10 19.47
N TRP A 10 5.27 -37.70 19.82
CA TRP A 10 4.68 -38.04 21.12
C TRP A 10 3.94 -39.39 21.13
N VAL A 11 3.38 -39.83 19.99
CA VAL A 11 2.58 -41.06 19.91
C VAL A 11 3.40 -42.27 19.46
N VAL A 12 4.43 -42.05 18.63
CA VAL A 12 5.17 -43.15 17.97
C VAL A 12 6.67 -43.10 18.24
N GLY A 13 7.16 -42.07 18.95
CA GLY A 13 8.56 -41.93 19.34
C GLY A 13 9.53 -41.62 18.20
N ILE A 14 9.03 -41.13 17.05
CA ILE A 14 9.86 -40.77 15.89
C ILE A 14 10.42 -39.37 16.10
N ASP A 15 11.75 -39.23 16.11
CA ASP A 15 12.39 -37.94 16.23
C ASP A 15 12.35 -37.16 14.90
N ALA A 16 12.33 -35.83 14.97
CA ALA A 16 12.20 -35.01 13.75
C ALA A 16 13.38 -35.19 12.77
N ASP A 17 14.52 -35.67 13.29
CA ASP A 17 15.75 -35.93 12.56
C ASP A 17 15.76 -37.31 11.85
N ASP A 18 14.84 -38.22 12.21
CA ASP A 18 14.69 -39.56 11.60
C ASP A 18 13.75 -39.56 10.37
N VAL A 19 13.22 -38.39 9.99
CA VAL A 19 12.36 -38.21 8.82
C VAL A 19 13.22 -37.80 7.62
N GLU A 20 13.56 -38.78 6.78
CA GLU A 20 14.30 -38.52 5.54
C GLU A 20 13.40 -37.81 4.51
N TRP A 21 13.73 -36.56 4.19
CA TRP A 21 13.02 -35.78 3.19
C TRP A 21 13.51 -36.14 1.79
N VAL A 22 12.65 -36.76 0.97
CA VAL A 22 12.93 -36.94 -0.45
C VAL A 22 12.59 -35.65 -1.19
N LEU A 23 13.53 -34.70 -1.22
CA LEU A 23 13.59 -33.63 -2.20
C LEU A 23 14.86 -33.80 -3.03
N ALA A 24 14.91 -34.85 -3.84
CA ALA A 24 15.91 -34.99 -4.88
C ALA A 24 15.21 -35.30 -6.21
N PRO A 25 15.39 -34.49 -7.28
CA PRO A 25 15.02 -34.94 -8.61
C PRO A 25 15.93 -36.12 -9.01
N PRO A 26 15.43 -37.11 -9.78
CA PRO A 26 16.30 -38.08 -10.42
C PRO A 26 17.30 -37.32 -11.33
N ARG A 27 18.60 -37.64 -11.22
CA ARG A 27 19.59 -37.16 -12.20
C ARG A 27 19.38 -37.88 -13.53
N LYS A 28 19.54 -37.13 -14.62
CA LYS A 28 19.60 -37.65 -15.98
C LYS A 28 21.06 -37.61 -16.43
N GLU A 29 21.76 -38.73 -16.31
CA GLU A 29 23.01 -38.97 -17.04
C GLU A 29 22.70 -40.00 -18.13
N ASP A 30 23.07 -39.68 -19.37
CA ASP A 30 23.06 -40.57 -20.53
C ASP A 30 21.71 -41.23 -20.91
N GLY A 31 20.60 -40.54 -20.69
CA GLY A 31 19.31 -40.90 -21.29
C GLY A 31 18.60 -42.11 -20.66
N LYS A 32 19.02 -42.60 -19.49
CA LYS A 32 18.27 -43.58 -18.69
C LYS A 32 17.99 -43.06 -17.27
N TRP A 33 16.78 -43.33 -16.78
CA TRP A 33 16.35 -42.97 -15.43
C TRP A 33 16.92 -43.98 -14.41
N SER A 34 17.46 -43.49 -13.29
CA SER A 34 17.90 -44.34 -12.17
C SER A 34 16.70 -44.94 -11.41
N ASN A 35 16.77 -46.23 -11.11
CA ASN A 35 15.72 -47.03 -10.45
C ASN A 35 15.25 -46.45 -9.09
N CYS A 36 13.94 -46.26 -8.95
CA CYS A 36 13.24 -45.83 -7.73
C CYS A 36 13.09 -46.94 -6.66
N ASN A 37 14.15 -47.68 -6.35
CA ASN A 37 14.09 -48.75 -5.33
C ASN A 37 14.69 -48.36 -3.96
N ALA A 38 15.01 -47.08 -3.73
CA ALA A 38 15.63 -46.62 -2.48
C ALA A 38 14.66 -46.05 -1.43
N LEU A 39 13.33 -46.16 -1.61
CA LEU A 39 12.36 -45.63 -0.64
C LEU A 39 11.65 -46.76 0.10
N GLY A 40 12.00 -46.92 1.37
CA GLY A 40 11.46 -47.91 2.29
C GLY A 40 9.99 -47.72 2.68
N LYS A 41 9.49 -48.64 3.52
CA LYS A 41 8.08 -49.00 3.78
C LYS A 41 7.15 -47.96 4.47
N HIS A 42 7.43 -46.66 4.47
CA HIS A 42 6.53 -45.68 5.09
C HIS A 42 6.01 -44.66 4.07
N ARG A 43 4.71 -44.75 3.74
CA ARG A 43 3.98 -43.81 2.88
C ARG A 43 3.08 -42.95 3.75
N LEU A 44 3.20 -41.62 3.72
CA LEU A 44 2.24 -40.71 4.34
C LEU A 44 1.68 -39.74 3.30
N TRP A 45 0.34 -39.64 3.25
CA TRP A 45 -0.41 -38.71 2.44
C TRP A 45 -0.81 -37.51 3.31
N ILE A 46 -0.65 -36.27 2.81
CA ILE A 46 -1.09 -35.06 3.53
C ILE A 46 -2.53 -34.75 3.10
N ILE A 47 -3.46 -34.72 4.07
CA ILE A 47 -4.85 -34.29 3.90
C ILE A 47 -4.99 -32.89 4.52
N ASP A 48 -5.55 -31.95 3.77
CA ASP A 48 -5.96 -30.63 4.25
C ASP A 48 -7.33 -30.75 4.96
N PHE A 49 -7.30 -30.80 6.29
CA PHE A 49 -8.47 -31.07 7.12
C PHE A 49 -9.49 -29.92 7.21
N ASP A 50 -9.11 -28.68 6.86
CA ASP A 50 -9.99 -27.52 7.01
C ASP A 50 -11.12 -27.46 5.95
N ARG A 51 -10.99 -28.20 4.84
CA ARG A 51 -12.04 -28.30 3.80
C ARG A 51 -12.88 -29.58 3.82
N CYS A 52 -12.50 -30.58 4.62
CA CYS A 52 -13.26 -31.82 4.74
C CYS A 52 -14.52 -31.70 5.61
N GLN A 53 -14.82 -30.52 6.17
CA GLN A 53 -15.95 -30.36 7.09
C GLN A 53 -17.34 -30.42 6.41
N ASN A 54 -17.42 -30.38 5.06
CA ASN A 54 -18.69 -30.36 4.33
C ASN A 54 -18.77 -31.32 3.11
N ILE A 55 -17.96 -32.37 3.05
CA ILE A 55 -17.97 -33.34 1.94
C ILE A 55 -18.67 -34.63 2.40
N SER A 56 -19.71 -35.08 1.70
CA SER A 56 -20.34 -36.39 1.97
C SER A 56 -19.40 -37.53 1.57
N MET A 57 -19.40 -38.64 2.33
CA MET A 57 -18.58 -39.82 2.05
C MET A 57 -19.23 -40.76 1.01
N ASP A 58 -19.86 -40.20 -0.01
CA ASP A 58 -20.37 -40.92 -1.17
C ASP A 58 -19.40 -40.75 -2.36
N GLU A 59 -19.68 -41.48 -3.45
CA GLU A 59 -18.82 -41.53 -4.64
C GLU A 59 -18.64 -40.14 -5.29
N GLU A 60 -19.64 -39.26 -5.14
CA GLU A 60 -19.65 -37.90 -5.67
C GLU A 60 -18.79 -36.95 -4.81
N GLY A 61 -18.91 -37.02 -3.49
CA GLY A 61 -18.08 -36.24 -2.56
C GLY A 61 -16.60 -36.65 -2.57
N VAL A 62 -16.31 -37.94 -2.73
CA VAL A 62 -14.93 -38.43 -2.95
C VAL A 62 -14.39 -37.92 -4.30
N GLY A 63 -15.23 -37.85 -5.34
CA GLY A 63 -14.88 -37.23 -6.63
C GLY A 63 -14.53 -35.74 -6.52
N MET A 64 -15.26 -34.99 -5.70
CA MET A 64 -15.00 -33.56 -5.43
C MET A 64 -13.71 -33.34 -4.63
N ALA A 65 -13.40 -34.21 -3.66
CA ALA A 65 -12.17 -34.17 -2.89
C ALA A 65 -10.93 -34.40 -3.78
N VAL A 66 -11.02 -35.34 -4.73
CA VAL A 66 -9.93 -35.60 -5.70
C VAL A 66 -9.76 -34.44 -6.68
N GLY A 67 -10.85 -33.79 -7.11
CA GLY A 67 -10.80 -32.61 -7.97
C GLY A 67 -10.22 -31.35 -7.31
N SER A 68 -10.20 -31.28 -5.98
CA SER A 68 -9.68 -30.14 -5.22
C SER A 68 -8.21 -30.25 -4.83
N PHE A 69 -7.60 -31.43 -4.97
CA PHE A 69 -6.17 -31.67 -4.69
C PHE A 69 -5.20 -30.97 -5.67
N TRP A 70 -5.67 -30.45 -6.81
CA TRP A 70 -4.81 -30.11 -7.96
C TRP A 70 -5.01 -28.70 -8.56
N ARG A 71 -5.28 -27.69 -7.72
CA ARG A 71 -5.11 -26.28 -8.15
C ARG A 71 -3.92 -25.65 -7.43
N ASN A 72 -2.76 -25.68 -8.10
CA ASN A 72 -1.60 -24.77 -8.01
C ASN A 72 -0.22 -25.44 -8.12
N ASP A 73 -0.12 -26.70 -8.54
CA ASP A 73 1.17 -27.32 -8.86
C ASP A 73 1.40 -27.31 -10.39
N PRO A 74 2.45 -26.63 -10.90
CA PRO A 74 2.73 -26.52 -12.34
C PRO A 74 3.29 -27.80 -12.99
N TYR A 75 3.48 -28.91 -12.26
CA TYR A 75 4.19 -30.08 -12.76
C TYR A 75 3.32 -31.32 -13.10
N TYR A 76 2.00 -31.35 -12.86
CA TYR A 76 1.12 -32.39 -13.41
C TYR A 76 -0.14 -31.85 -14.10
N PRO A 77 -0.60 -32.47 -15.20
CA PRO A 77 -1.73 -31.96 -15.96
C PRO A 77 -3.09 -32.36 -15.39
N ARG A 78 -4.07 -31.50 -15.66
CA ARG A 78 -5.49 -31.69 -15.34
C ARG A 78 -6.12 -32.81 -16.19
N PRO A 79 -7.25 -33.40 -15.77
CA PRO A 79 -7.99 -34.36 -16.58
C PRO A 79 -8.32 -33.77 -17.96
N GLY A 80 -7.76 -34.33 -19.03
CA GLY A 80 -8.00 -33.88 -20.40
C GLY A 80 -7.03 -32.82 -20.93
N GLU A 81 -6.06 -32.35 -20.14
CA GLU A 81 -5.11 -31.29 -20.54
C GLU A 81 -3.63 -31.73 -20.45
N GLY A 82 -3.33 -33.01 -20.67
CA GLY A 82 -1.97 -33.56 -20.71
C GLY A 82 -1.70 -34.45 -21.92
N ASN A 83 -0.42 -34.72 -22.23
CA ASN A 83 -0.10 -35.71 -23.27
C ASN A 83 -0.52 -37.13 -22.85
N SER A 84 -0.58 -38.06 -23.81
CA SER A 84 -1.13 -39.42 -23.58
C SER A 84 -0.46 -40.17 -22.42
N THR A 85 0.85 -39.97 -22.21
CA THR A 85 1.60 -40.58 -21.11
C THR A 85 1.19 -40.00 -19.75
N GLN A 86 0.97 -38.69 -19.66
CA GLN A 86 0.55 -38.04 -18.43
C GLN A 86 -0.92 -38.35 -18.08
N GLN A 87 -1.79 -38.46 -19.10
CA GLN A 87 -3.19 -38.85 -18.91
C GLN A 87 -3.33 -40.32 -18.45
N SER A 88 -2.41 -41.19 -18.87
CA SER A 88 -2.33 -42.58 -18.39
C SER A 88 -1.97 -42.69 -16.91
N LEU A 89 -1.00 -41.91 -16.44
CA LEU A 89 -0.60 -41.88 -15.02
C LEU A 89 -1.72 -41.34 -14.12
N TRP A 90 -2.47 -40.35 -14.62
CA TRP A 90 -3.68 -39.85 -13.96
C TRP A 90 -4.74 -40.95 -13.79
N ASN A 91 -5.01 -41.71 -14.85
CA ASN A 91 -6.00 -42.77 -14.82
C ASN A 91 -5.58 -43.93 -13.89
N GLU A 92 -4.30 -44.32 -13.89
CA GLU A 92 -3.77 -45.35 -12.97
C GLU A 92 -3.89 -44.95 -11.49
N PHE A 93 -3.59 -43.69 -11.16
CA PHE A 93 -3.72 -43.18 -9.80
C PHE A 93 -5.18 -43.16 -9.35
N LYS A 94 -6.08 -42.63 -10.19
CA LYS A 94 -7.52 -42.57 -9.93
C LYS A 94 -8.08 -43.98 -9.67
N ASP A 95 -7.74 -44.94 -10.52
CA ASP A 95 -8.20 -46.32 -10.37
C ASP A 95 -7.65 -46.97 -9.09
N SER A 96 -6.38 -46.75 -8.76
CA SER A 96 -5.76 -47.30 -7.54
C SER A 96 -6.36 -46.71 -6.25
N PHE A 97 -6.68 -45.41 -6.26
CA PHE A 97 -7.33 -44.72 -5.16
C PHE A 97 -8.76 -45.23 -4.95
N LEU A 98 -9.56 -45.31 -6.03
CA LEU A 98 -10.94 -45.83 -5.97
C LEU A 98 -10.97 -47.30 -5.50
N LYS A 99 -10.06 -48.14 -6.01
CA LYS A 99 -9.94 -49.55 -5.61
C LYS A 99 -9.54 -49.72 -4.14
N THR A 100 -8.80 -48.78 -3.58
CA THR A 100 -8.38 -48.79 -2.17
C THR A 100 -9.51 -48.30 -1.27
N SER A 101 -10.23 -47.24 -1.67
CA SER A 101 -11.41 -46.73 -0.97
C SER A 101 -12.55 -47.75 -0.95
N ASP A 102 -12.77 -48.46 -2.05
CA ASP A 102 -13.81 -49.49 -2.17
C ASP A 102 -13.51 -50.74 -1.30
N LYS A 103 -12.22 -51.07 -1.10
CA LYS A 103 -11.77 -52.11 -0.15
C LYS A 103 -11.97 -51.74 1.31
N VAL A 104 -11.85 -50.45 1.64
CA VAL A 104 -12.11 -49.94 2.99
C VAL A 104 -13.60 -49.93 3.30
N LEU A 105 -14.44 -49.61 2.31
CA LEU A 105 -15.89 -49.57 2.44
C LEU A 105 -16.55 -50.97 2.51
N LYS A 106 -15.96 -51.99 1.87
CA LYS A 106 -16.49 -53.38 1.84
C LYS A 106 -16.17 -54.26 3.06
N LYS A 107 -15.53 -53.72 4.11
CA LYS A 107 -15.23 -54.42 5.39
C LYS A 107 -14.49 -55.78 5.26
N GLU A 108 -13.57 -55.94 4.31
CA GLU A 108 -12.82 -57.20 4.13
C GLU A 108 -11.59 -57.38 5.04
N ASN A 109 -11.42 -56.59 6.10
CA ASN A 109 -10.41 -56.85 7.13
C ASN A 109 -10.93 -56.46 8.51
N SER A 110 -11.51 -57.45 9.20
CA SER A 110 -12.28 -57.29 10.44
C SER A 110 -11.46 -56.82 11.65
N ASP A 111 -10.13 -56.98 11.65
CA ASP A 111 -9.35 -56.75 12.87
C ASP A 111 -8.88 -55.29 13.03
N LEU A 112 -8.69 -54.56 11.92
CA LEU A 112 -8.33 -53.15 11.95
C LEU A 112 -9.53 -52.25 12.27
N ALA A 113 -10.71 -52.55 11.72
CA ALA A 113 -11.94 -51.80 11.98
C ALA A 113 -12.42 -51.96 13.44
N VAL A 114 -12.27 -53.15 14.03
CA VAL A 114 -12.63 -53.39 15.44
C VAL A 114 -11.66 -52.69 16.40
N SER A 115 -10.37 -52.57 16.04
CA SER A 115 -9.40 -51.79 16.85
C SER A 115 -9.64 -50.28 16.78
N TRP A 116 -10.07 -49.77 15.62
CA TRP A 116 -10.32 -48.35 15.39
C TRP A 116 -11.61 -47.88 16.08
N VAL A 117 -12.69 -48.67 16.02
CA VAL A 117 -13.94 -48.38 16.73
C VAL A 117 -13.75 -48.46 18.25
N LYS A 118 -13.01 -49.45 18.77
CA LYS A 118 -12.70 -49.54 20.21
C LYS A 118 -11.78 -48.41 20.70
N ALA A 119 -10.86 -47.91 19.87
CA ALA A 119 -10.03 -46.75 20.21
C ALA A 119 -10.85 -45.46 20.26
N VAL A 120 -11.83 -45.29 19.37
CA VAL A 120 -12.73 -44.14 19.33
C VAL A 120 -13.75 -44.17 20.49
N GLU A 121 -14.29 -45.33 20.86
CA GLU A 121 -15.17 -45.48 22.04
C GLU A 121 -14.42 -45.28 23.38
N ALA A 122 -13.15 -45.71 23.46
CA ALA A 122 -12.29 -45.49 24.62
C ALA A 122 -11.87 -44.01 24.79
N GLU A 123 -11.82 -43.26 23.69
CA GLU A 123 -11.56 -41.81 23.68
C GLU A 123 -12.84 -41.00 23.99
N ALA A 124 -14.01 -41.44 23.52
CA ALA A 124 -15.30 -40.83 23.86
C ALA A 124 -15.61 -40.94 25.38
N THR A 125 -15.27 -42.09 25.98
CA THR A 125 -15.44 -42.33 27.43
C THR A 125 -14.39 -41.57 28.27
N ARG A 126 -13.19 -41.32 27.73
CA ARG A 126 -12.14 -40.52 28.40
C ARG A 126 -12.36 -39.01 28.27
N ARG A 127 -12.96 -38.53 27.18
CA ARG A 127 -13.40 -37.12 27.05
C ARG A 127 -14.46 -36.75 28.08
N GLN A 128 -15.37 -37.67 28.40
CA GLN A 128 -16.41 -37.44 29.43
C GLN A 128 -15.84 -37.33 30.86
N HIS A 129 -14.69 -37.97 31.15
CA HIS A 129 -13.97 -37.82 32.42
C HIS A 129 -13.03 -36.61 32.45
N ALA A 130 -12.49 -36.18 31.29
CA ALA A 130 -11.63 -35.00 31.19
C ALA A 130 -12.41 -33.67 31.34
N GLU A 131 -13.68 -33.62 30.91
CA GLU A 131 -14.55 -32.45 31.10
C GLU A 131 -14.91 -32.19 32.58
N HIS A 132 -14.90 -33.23 33.42
CA HIS A 132 -15.14 -33.08 34.87
C HIS A 132 -13.90 -32.56 35.63
N SER A 133 -12.69 -32.80 35.13
CA SER A 133 -11.43 -32.34 35.73
C SER A 133 -11.08 -30.88 35.35
N ILE A 134 -11.49 -30.44 34.16
CA ILE A 134 -11.25 -29.07 33.67
C ILE A 134 -12.09 -28.03 34.43
N ASN A 135 -13.31 -28.37 34.88
CA ASN A 135 -14.15 -27.44 35.63
C ASN A 135 -13.66 -27.13 37.04
N ASN A 136 -12.89 -28.02 37.68
CA ASN A 136 -12.37 -27.79 39.04
C ASN A 136 -11.12 -26.91 39.08
N ASN A 137 -10.37 -26.77 37.98
CA ASN A 137 -9.14 -25.94 37.93
C ASN A 137 -9.36 -24.50 37.39
N LEU A 138 -10.53 -24.20 36.83
CA LEU A 138 -10.88 -22.85 36.36
C LEU A 138 -11.11 -21.85 37.51
N GLY A 139 -11.42 -22.31 38.73
CA GLY A 139 -11.59 -21.47 39.92
C GLY A 139 -10.27 -20.88 40.43
N ALA A 140 -9.20 -21.67 40.44
CA ALA A 140 -7.89 -21.26 40.93
C ALA A 140 -7.19 -20.25 39.98
N ILE A 141 -7.38 -20.42 38.67
CA ILE A 141 -6.79 -19.55 37.64
C ILE A 141 -7.49 -18.18 37.62
N LYS A 142 -8.81 -18.12 37.86
CA LYS A 142 -9.57 -16.86 37.98
C LYS A 142 -9.23 -16.08 39.25
N ALA A 143 -8.88 -16.74 40.35
CA ALA A 143 -8.42 -16.09 41.58
C ALA A 143 -7.03 -15.44 41.42
N ILE A 144 -6.12 -16.10 40.72
CA ILE A 144 -4.75 -15.60 40.47
C ILE A 144 -4.73 -14.44 39.47
N ASP A 145 -5.55 -14.50 38.41
CA ASP A 145 -5.74 -13.37 37.47
C ASP A 145 -6.43 -12.17 38.15
N GLY A 146 -7.34 -12.42 39.09
CA GLY A 146 -7.98 -11.38 39.92
C GLY A 146 -6.99 -10.64 40.84
N ILE A 147 -6.06 -11.35 41.46
CA ILE A 147 -5.02 -10.77 42.34
C ILE A 147 -3.97 -9.99 41.53
N ALA A 148 -3.57 -10.51 40.36
CA ALA A 148 -2.64 -9.84 39.45
C ALA A 148 -3.20 -8.52 38.89
N ARG A 149 -4.50 -8.49 38.56
CA ARG A 149 -5.20 -7.28 38.08
C ARG A 149 -5.47 -6.26 39.19
N PHE A 150 -5.63 -6.69 40.44
CA PHE A 150 -5.77 -5.79 41.59
C PHE A 150 -4.44 -5.07 41.89
N TYR A 151 -3.30 -5.76 41.84
CA TYR A 151 -1.98 -5.16 42.10
C TYR A 151 -1.53 -4.17 41.02
N TYR A 152 -1.87 -4.42 39.75
CA TYR A 152 -1.55 -3.53 38.63
C TYR A 152 -2.32 -2.20 38.64
N LYS A 153 -3.42 -2.12 39.40
CA LYS A 153 -4.31 -0.94 39.44
C LYS A 153 -3.88 0.12 40.46
N VAL A 154 -2.97 -0.21 41.40
CA VAL A 154 -2.72 0.63 42.60
C VAL A 154 -1.41 1.45 42.52
N LYS A 155 -0.40 1.09 41.71
CA LYS A 155 0.82 1.93 41.51
C LYS A 155 1.43 1.78 40.10
N PRO A 156 1.29 2.77 39.19
CA PRO A 156 1.71 2.60 37.79
C PRO A 156 3.20 2.84 37.49
N GLN A 157 4.05 3.19 38.46
CA GLN A 157 5.45 3.52 38.20
C GLN A 157 6.38 3.06 39.32
N ALA A 158 6.89 1.83 39.22
CA ALA A 158 8.17 1.43 39.82
C ALA A 158 8.59 0.06 39.29
N VAL A 159 9.67 -0.01 38.51
CA VAL A 159 10.44 -1.26 38.39
C VAL A 159 11.20 -1.38 39.71
N VAL A 160 10.62 -2.05 40.70
CA VAL A 160 11.31 -2.34 41.97
C VAL A 160 11.59 -3.83 42.02
N ARG A 161 12.89 -4.12 42.08
CA ARG A 161 13.50 -5.39 42.47
C ARG A 161 12.83 -5.85 43.77
N ILE A 162 12.01 -6.91 43.71
CA ILE A 162 11.38 -7.49 44.90
C ILE A 162 12.50 -8.19 45.69
N GLU A 163 12.91 -7.60 46.82
CA GLU A 163 13.78 -8.27 47.77
C GLU A 163 13.04 -9.43 48.46
N ARG A 164 13.68 -10.60 48.43
CA ARG A 164 13.16 -11.92 48.82
C ARG A 164 12.93 -12.10 50.34
N SER A 165 13.10 -11.06 51.17
CA SER A 165 13.07 -11.18 52.64
C SER A 165 11.72 -10.87 53.29
N ALA A 166 10.86 -10.05 52.68
CA ALA A 166 9.63 -9.56 53.34
C ALA A 166 8.44 -10.56 53.34
N ILE A 167 8.43 -11.53 52.43
CA ILE A 167 7.36 -12.54 52.34
C ILE A 167 7.62 -13.72 53.29
N ALA A 168 8.89 -14.01 53.61
CA ALA A 168 9.26 -15.10 54.51
C ALA A 168 8.89 -14.81 55.98
N THR A 169 8.90 -13.54 56.40
CA THR A 169 8.63 -13.16 57.80
C THR A 169 7.13 -13.08 58.12
N GLY A 170 6.26 -12.80 57.13
CA GLY A 170 4.81 -12.69 57.34
C GLY A 170 4.03 -14.00 57.40
N ILE A 171 4.64 -15.11 56.96
CA ILE A 171 4.01 -16.44 56.96
C ILE A 171 4.44 -17.25 58.20
N ALA A 172 5.60 -16.94 58.78
CA ALA A 172 6.10 -17.60 59.99
C ALA A 172 5.33 -17.19 61.27
N SER A 173 4.64 -16.05 61.29
CA SER A 173 3.88 -15.56 62.46
C SER A 173 2.46 -16.12 62.57
N SER A 174 2.06 -17.03 61.67
CA SER A 174 0.67 -17.52 61.56
C SER A 174 0.51 -19.00 61.93
N PHE A 175 1.58 -19.66 62.33
CA PHE A 175 1.60 -21.08 62.71
C PHE A 175 2.32 -21.25 64.05
N GLU A 176 1.69 -20.76 65.13
CA GLU A 176 2.12 -21.03 66.50
C GLU A 176 1.27 -22.11 67.18
N ASP A 177 0.36 -22.75 66.44
CA ASP A 177 -0.36 -23.91 66.94
C ASP A 177 -0.45 -24.98 65.86
N GLN A 178 -0.12 -26.20 66.28
CA GLN A 178 -0.15 -27.48 65.55
C GLN A 178 1.11 -27.93 64.79
N SER A 179 1.42 -29.19 65.05
CA SER A 179 2.58 -30.00 64.68
C SER A 179 2.84 -30.11 63.18
N VAL A 180 3.73 -29.28 62.64
CA VAL A 180 4.23 -29.41 61.26
C VAL A 180 5.73 -29.69 61.26
N ASP A 181 6.15 -30.78 60.62
CA ASP A 181 7.56 -31.15 60.48
C ASP A 181 8.30 -30.16 59.57
N VAL A 182 9.17 -29.37 60.17
CA VAL A 182 9.93 -28.28 59.53
C VAL A 182 10.88 -28.80 58.42
N LYS A 183 11.26 -30.09 58.42
CA LYS A 183 12.05 -30.68 57.33
C LYS A 183 11.25 -30.82 56.04
N GLU A 184 9.99 -31.22 56.14
CA GLU A 184 9.12 -31.45 54.98
C GLU A 184 8.76 -30.13 54.30
N VAL A 185 8.54 -29.07 55.09
CA VAL A 185 8.29 -27.70 54.60
C VAL A 185 9.50 -27.14 53.85
N LYS A 186 10.73 -27.33 54.35
CA LYS A 186 11.96 -26.86 53.68
C LYS A 186 12.25 -27.61 52.38
N GLN A 187 11.99 -28.91 52.33
CA GLN A 187 12.17 -29.73 51.12
C GLN A 187 11.14 -29.38 50.04
N THR A 188 9.90 -29.12 50.48
CA THR A 188 8.81 -28.65 49.61
C THR A 188 9.11 -27.26 49.05
N LEU A 189 9.54 -26.31 49.88
CA LEU A 189 9.95 -24.97 49.46
C LEU A 189 11.16 -24.98 48.50
N GLY A 190 12.13 -25.88 48.70
CA GLY A 190 13.25 -26.08 47.77
C GLY A 190 12.79 -26.57 46.40
N SER A 191 11.90 -27.56 46.35
CA SER A 191 11.32 -28.10 45.10
C SER A 191 10.43 -27.09 44.37
N VAL A 192 9.74 -26.23 45.12
CA VAL A 192 8.90 -25.15 44.60
C VAL A 192 9.79 -24.05 44.01
N ASN A 193 10.87 -23.65 44.68
CA ASN A 193 11.83 -22.66 44.17
C ASN A 193 12.52 -23.13 42.87
N GLU A 194 12.87 -24.42 42.78
CA GLU A 194 13.49 -24.98 41.58
C GLU A 194 12.50 -25.09 40.41
N LYS A 195 11.24 -25.45 40.69
CA LYS A 195 10.15 -25.43 39.71
C LYS A 195 9.85 -24.02 39.22
N PHE A 196 9.72 -23.03 40.11
CA PHE A 196 9.49 -21.63 39.72
C PHE A 196 10.67 -21.02 38.94
N SER A 197 11.91 -21.35 39.30
CA SER A 197 13.11 -20.97 38.54
C SER A 197 13.07 -21.53 37.11
N LYS A 198 12.76 -22.82 36.96
CA LYS A 198 12.60 -23.46 35.64
C LYS A 198 11.41 -22.91 34.87
N THR A 199 10.31 -22.56 35.53
CA THR A 199 9.14 -21.94 34.89
C THR A 199 9.42 -20.51 34.42
N ASP A 200 10.17 -19.69 35.17
CA ASP A 200 10.56 -18.33 34.79
C ASP A 200 11.59 -18.32 33.65
N GLU A 201 12.51 -19.29 33.66
CA GLU A 201 13.44 -19.52 32.56
C GLU A 201 12.73 -20.06 31.30
N ASN A 202 11.74 -20.95 31.46
CA ASN A 202 10.89 -21.42 30.37
C ASN A 202 9.96 -20.32 29.85
N LEU A 203 9.42 -19.45 30.70
CA LEU A 203 8.62 -18.27 30.29
C LEU A 203 9.48 -17.23 29.59
N ARG A 204 10.72 -17.00 30.05
CA ARG A 204 11.71 -16.21 29.30
C ARG A 204 12.04 -16.85 27.96
N ARG A 205 12.24 -18.17 27.89
CA ARG A 205 12.44 -18.89 26.62
C ARG A 205 11.22 -18.79 25.70
N LEU A 206 10.00 -18.96 26.21
CA LEU A 206 8.74 -18.78 25.47
C LEU A 206 8.55 -17.35 24.96
N TYR A 207 8.93 -16.34 25.75
CA TYR A 207 8.89 -14.93 25.36
C TYR A 207 9.96 -14.63 24.29
N ILE A 208 11.19 -15.14 24.45
CA ILE A 208 12.29 -15.04 23.48
C ILE A 208 11.98 -15.77 22.17
N MET A 209 11.24 -16.89 22.21
CA MET A 209 10.82 -17.65 21.02
C MET A 209 9.75 -16.93 20.17
N SER A 210 9.17 -15.83 20.66
CA SER A 210 8.16 -15.04 19.93
C SER A 210 8.73 -13.82 19.19
N GLU A 211 9.99 -13.45 19.44
CA GLU A 211 10.66 -12.26 18.89
C GLU A 211 11.60 -12.64 17.72
N LEU A 212 11.62 -11.85 16.65
CA LEU A 212 12.57 -12.01 15.55
C LEU A 212 13.99 -11.67 16.04
N ARG A 213 14.87 -12.68 16.07
CA ARG A 213 16.24 -12.56 16.56
C ARG A 213 17.28 -12.79 15.47
N TYR A 214 18.46 -12.22 15.68
CA TYR A 214 19.60 -12.23 14.73
C TYR A 214 20.86 -12.77 15.40
N ASP A 215 20.68 -13.69 16.35
CA ASP A 215 21.77 -14.27 17.12
C ASP A 215 22.83 -14.91 16.22
N GLY A 216 24.09 -14.59 16.49
CA GLY A 216 25.23 -15.10 15.72
C GLY A 216 25.34 -14.55 14.30
N GLN A 217 24.42 -13.67 13.87
CA GLN A 217 24.53 -12.95 12.60
C GLN A 217 25.34 -11.67 12.76
N THR A 218 26.00 -11.26 11.68
CA THR A 218 26.79 -10.01 11.64
C THR A 218 26.17 -9.02 10.66
N VAL A 219 25.94 -7.80 11.14
CA VAL A 219 25.30 -6.72 10.39
C VAL A 219 26.27 -5.57 10.20
N VAL A 220 26.45 -5.13 8.96
CA VAL A 220 27.15 -3.88 8.63
C VAL A 220 26.13 -2.80 8.34
N VAL A 221 26.20 -1.69 9.08
CA VAL A 221 25.37 -0.51 8.84
C VAL A 221 26.27 0.67 8.48
N THR A 222 26.10 1.19 7.27
CA THR A 222 26.84 2.37 6.79
C THR A 222 26.13 3.67 7.19
N GLY A 223 26.90 4.70 7.56
CA GLY A 223 26.36 5.97 8.08
C GLY A 223 25.58 5.78 9.39
N ALA A 224 26.14 5.00 10.30
CA ALA A 224 25.50 4.53 11.52
C ALA A 224 25.78 5.38 12.77
N GLY A 225 26.49 6.49 12.64
CA GLY A 225 26.81 7.39 13.76
C GLY A 225 25.64 8.26 14.22
N GLY A 226 24.52 8.27 13.50
CA GLY A 226 23.32 9.03 13.87
C GLY A 226 22.08 8.65 13.04
N GLY A 227 20.96 9.31 13.35
CA GLY A 227 19.70 9.17 12.61
C GLY A 227 19.25 7.72 12.42
N LEU A 228 18.84 7.40 11.19
CA LEU A 228 18.32 6.10 10.82
C LEU A 228 19.36 4.96 10.91
N GLY A 229 20.62 5.24 10.56
CA GLY A 229 21.71 4.27 10.68
C GLY A 229 21.97 3.85 12.13
N LYS A 230 21.99 4.81 13.05
CA LYS A 230 22.08 4.51 14.50
C LYS A 230 20.88 3.67 14.97
N ALA A 231 19.67 3.98 14.50
CA ALA A 231 18.47 3.23 14.86
C ALA A 231 18.55 1.77 14.39
N TYR A 232 19.07 1.50 13.19
CA TYR A 232 19.34 0.13 12.74
C TYR A 232 20.40 -0.56 13.61
N ALA A 233 21.54 0.09 13.84
CA ALA A 233 22.65 -0.50 14.58
C ALA A 233 22.23 -0.91 16.01
N THR A 234 21.56 -0.01 16.73
CA THR A 234 21.04 -0.28 18.07
C THR A 234 19.95 -1.35 18.09
N PHE A 235 19.05 -1.37 17.10
CA PHE A 235 18.06 -2.43 16.94
C PHE A 235 18.70 -3.81 16.77
N TYR A 236 19.60 -3.97 15.79
CA TYR A 236 20.26 -5.27 15.56
C TYR A 236 21.09 -5.71 16.76
N GLY A 237 21.80 -4.78 17.42
CA GLY A 237 22.53 -5.05 18.65
C GLY A 237 21.61 -5.56 19.77
N SER A 238 20.43 -4.94 19.95
CA SER A 238 19.43 -5.38 20.92
C SER A 238 18.80 -6.75 20.58
N ARG A 239 18.80 -7.13 19.30
CA ARG A 239 18.27 -8.40 18.80
C ARG A 239 19.34 -9.49 18.62
N GLY A 240 20.51 -9.31 19.23
CA GLY A 240 21.56 -10.35 19.33
C GLY A 240 22.60 -10.39 18.22
N ALA A 241 22.52 -9.49 17.24
CA ALA A 241 23.50 -9.44 16.17
C ALA A 241 24.83 -8.84 16.65
N ASN A 242 25.91 -9.22 15.97
CA ASN A 242 27.16 -8.47 15.97
C ASN A 242 27.04 -7.30 14.99
N VAL A 243 27.38 -6.08 15.41
CA VAL A 243 27.15 -4.88 14.60
C VAL A 243 28.47 -4.18 14.24
N VAL A 244 28.70 -3.94 12.95
CA VAL A 244 29.72 -3.00 12.49
C VAL A 244 29.04 -1.66 12.26
N VAL A 245 29.43 -0.67 13.07
CA VAL A 245 28.95 0.71 13.00
C VAL A 245 29.93 1.50 12.13
N ASN A 246 29.64 1.64 10.84
CA ASN A 246 30.45 2.46 9.95
C ASN A 246 29.95 3.91 9.95
N ASP A 247 30.83 4.87 10.25
CA ASP A 247 30.56 6.29 10.03
C ASP A 247 31.87 7.07 9.81
N LEU A 248 31.94 7.82 8.70
CA LEU A 248 33.09 8.66 8.35
C LEU A 248 33.24 9.88 9.30
N GLY A 249 32.17 10.26 9.99
CA GLY A 249 32.17 11.38 10.93
C GLY A 249 31.99 12.76 10.28
N GLY A 250 31.45 12.82 9.06
CA GLY A 250 31.15 14.05 8.33
C GLY A 250 29.78 14.64 8.66
N SER A 251 29.57 15.91 8.34
CA SER A 251 28.25 16.57 8.40
C SER A 251 27.27 15.98 7.37
N PHE A 252 25.98 16.35 7.42
CA PHE A 252 25.01 15.96 6.36
C PHE A 252 25.36 16.56 4.99
N LYS A 253 26.27 17.55 4.97
CA LYS A 253 26.91 18.07 3.78
C LYS A 253 28.25 17.37 3.47
N GLY A 254 28.63 16.29 4.16
CA GLY A 254 29.89 15.59 3.91
C GLY A 254 31.15 16.40 4.27
N GLU A 255 31.05 17.36 5.19
CA GLU A 255 32.19 18.17 5.67
C GLU A 255 32.71 17.65 7.02
N GLY A 256 34.02 17.67 7.23
CA GLY A 256 34.67 17.24 8.49
C GLY A 256 34.91 15.73 8.60
N LYS A 257 35.72 15.33 9.59
CA LYS A 257 36.03 13.93 9.94
C LYS A 257 36.11 13.81 11.46
N SER A 258 35.07 13.27 12.10
CA SER A 258 35.04 13.01 13.54
C SER A 258 34.66 11.56 13.83
N THR A 259 35.62 10.75 14.28
CA THR A 259 35.41 9.32 14.62
C THR A 259 34.40 9.10 15.76
N LYS A 260 34.20 10.13 16.61
CA LYS A 260 33.36 10.06 17.82
C LYS A 260 31.94 9.56 17.58
N ALA A 261 31.35 9.76 16.40
CA ALA A 261 29.96 9.39 16.15
C ALA A 261 29.74 7.87 16.14
N ALA A 262 30.62 7.11 15.47
CA ALA A 262 30.57 5.66 15.47
C ALA A 262 30.89 5.08 16.85
N ASP A 263 31.89 5.62 17.53
CA ASP A 263 32.30 5.20 18.88
C ASP A 263 31.15 5.28 19.89
N VAL A 264 30.41 6.41 19.90
CA VAL A 264 29.27 6.60 20.81
C VAL A 264 28.22 5.52 20.62
N VAL A 265 27.87 5.17 19.37
CA VAL A 265 26.87 4.14 19.08
C VAL A 265 27.36 2.75 19.46
N VAL A 266 28.65 2.46 19.25
CA VAL A 266 29.27 1.19 19.67
C VAL A 266 29.22 1.03 21.18
N GLU A 267 29.58 2.07 21.94
CA GLU A 267 29.54 2.04 23.40
C GLU A 267 28.11 1.94 23.94
N GLU A 268 27.12 2.59 23.30
CA GLU A 268 25.70 2.39 23.63
C GLU A 268 25.27 0.92 23.44
N ILE A 269 25.66 0.28 22.34
CA ILE A 269 25.32 -1.14 22.08
C ILE A 269 26.00 -2.06 23.10
N LYS A 270 27.28 -1.84 23.41
CA LYS A 270 28.02 -2.63 24.41
C LYS A 270 27.45 -2.44 25.82
N ALA A 271 27.12 -1.22 26.21
CA ALA A 271 26.51 -0.92 27.50
C ALA A 271 25.14 -1.60 27.66
N ALA A 272 24.40 -1.80 26.56
CA ALA A 272 23.17 -2.57 26.54
C ALA A 272 23.38 -4.11 26.46
N GLY A 273 24.62 -4.59 26.51
CA GLY A 273 24.99 -6.02 26.46
C GLY A 273 25.13 -6.60 25.06
N GLY A 274 25.07 -5.78 24.01
CA GLY A 274 25.29 -6.20 22.62
C GLY A 274 26.76 -6.22 22.21
N LYS A 275 27.02 -6.66 20.98
CA LYS A 275 28.38 -6.73 20.39
C LYS A 275 28.49 -5.76 19.22
N ALA A 276 29.41 -4.81 19.30
CA ALA A 276 29.64 -3.87 18.22
C ALA A 276 31.12 -3.45 18.08
N VAL A 277 31.49 -3.07 16.86
CA VAL A 277 32.81 -2.50 16.50
C VAL A 277 32.61 -1.30 15.58
N ALA A 278 33.42 -0.26 15.76
CA ALA A 278 33.37 0.94 14.92
C ALA A 278 34.22 0.75 13.65
N ASN A 279 33.80 1.39 12.57
CA ASN A 279 34.59 1.56 11.36
C ASN A 279 34.48 3.02 10.89
N TYR A 280 35.58 3.61 10.42
CA TYR A 280 35.66 5.03 10.05
C TYR A 280 35.96 5.27 8.58
N ASP A 281 35.99 4.21 7.77
CA ASP A 281 36.33 4.29 6.36
C ASP A 281 35.22 4.94 5.55
N SER A 282 35.60 5.56 4.43
CA SER A 282 34.63 6.01 3.43
C SER A 282 33.89 4.80 2.87
N VAL A 283 32.61 4.96 2.51
CA VAL A 283 31.86 3.93 1.80
C VAL A 283 32.44 3.61 0.41
N GLU A 284 33.29 4.48 -0.13
CA GLU A 284 34.08 4.19 -1.33
C GLU A 284 35.08 3.04 -1.11
N ASP A 285 35.55 2.85 0.13
CA ASP A 285 36.49 1.80 0.55
C ASP A 285 35.71 0.61 1.17
N GLY A 286 34.65 0.17 0.48
CA GLY A 286 33.74 -0.86 0.99
C GLY A 286 34.46 -2.15 1.43
N GLU A 287 35.57 -2.50 0.81
CA GLU A 287 36.41 -3.63 1.22
C GLU A 287 36.93 -3.51 2.65
N LYS A 288 37.35 -2.32 3.11
CA LYS A 288 37.84 -2.11 4.48
C LYS A 288 36.71 -2.20 5.51
N ILE A 289 35.52 -1.72 5.13
CA ILE A 289 34.31 -1.82 5.96
C ILE A 289 33.94 -3.29 6.16
N ILE A 290 33.88 -4.07 5.07
CA ILE A 290 33.55 -5.50 5.17
C ILE A 290 34.67 -6.28 5.87
N GLU A 291 35.94 -5.94 5.62
CA GLU A 291 37.09 -6.54 6.31
C GLU A 291 36.99 -6.35 7.84
N THR A 292 36.48 -5.21 8.32
CA THR A 292 36.22 -4.99 9.74
C THR A 292 35.22 -6.01 10.30
N ALA A 293 34.14 -6.33 9.58
CA ALA A 293 33.17 -7.35 9.98
C ALA A 293 33.82 -8.75 10.07
N ILE A 294 34.63 -9.09 9.08
CA ILE A 294 35.31 -10.38 9.00
C ILE A 294 36.36 -10.51 10.12
N LYS A 295 37.18 -9.48 10.36
CA LYS A 295 38.19 -9.49 11.43
C LYS A 295 37.57 -9.57 12.81
N ALA A 296 36.49 -8.83 13.07
CA ALA A 296 35.88 -8.77 14.39
C ALA A 296 34.97 -9.97 14.69
N PHE A 297 34.24 -10.48 13.70
CA PHE A 297 33.14 -11.44 13.91
C PHE A 297 33.19 -12.66 12.98
N GLY A 298 34.13 -12.72 12.05
CA GLY A 298 34.36 -13.88 11.16
C GLY A 298 33.37 -14.03 10.01
N ARG A 299 32.35 -13.18 9.90
CA ARG A 299 31.28 -13.29 8.90
C ARG A 299 30.57 -11.96 8.64
N ILE A 300 29.73 -11.93 7.62
CA ILE A 300 28.73 -10.88 7.36
C ILE A 300 27.45 -11.54 6.83
N ASP A 301 26.30 -11.12 7.33
CA ASP A 301 24.99 -11.68 6.99
C ASP A 301 24.04 -10.62 6.42
N ILE A 302 24.14 -9.39 6.92
CA ILE A 302 23.24 -8.30 6.55
C ILE A 302 24.08 -7.05 6.22
N LEU A 303 23.83 -6.44 5.06
CA LEU A 303 24.40 -5.16 4.66
C LEU A 303 23.29 -4.12 4.52
N ILE A 304 23.37 -3.06 5.33
CA ILE A 304 22.46 -1.91 5.26
C ILE A 304 23.21 -0.73 4.64
N ASN A 305 22.94 -0.47 3.36
CA ASN A 305 23.46 0.68 2.63
C ASN A 305 22.58 1.91 2.92
N ASN A 306 22.94 2.61 4.00
CA ASN A 306 22.21 3.76 4.55
C ASN A 306 22.99 5.09 4.47
N ALA A 307 24.33 5.05 4.40
CA ALA A 307 25.15 6.27 4.35
C ALA A 307 24.66 7.26 3.29
N GLY A 308 24.60 8.53 3.65
CA GLY A 308 24.07 9.54 2.76
C GLY A 308 24.38 10.98 3.18
N ILE A 309 24.49 11.83 2.16
CA ILE A 309 24.71 13.29 2.25
C ILE A 309 23.82 14.02 1.24
N LEU A 310 23.69 15.34 1.37
CA LEU A 310 22.95 16.18 0.41
C LEU A 310 23.75 17.35 -0.15
N ARG A 311 23.32 17.76 -1.35
CA ARG A 311 23.72 18.96 -2.07
C ARG A 311 22.50 19.54 -2.75
N ASP A 312 21.64 20.19 -1.96
CA ASP A 312 20.43 20.83 -2.48
C ASP A 312 20.83 22.11 -3.21
N ILE A 313 20.78 22.04 -4.53
CA ILE A 313 21.17 23.12 -5.43
C ILE A 313 20.39 22.97 -6.73
N SER A 314 19.82 24.08 -7.22
CA SER A 314 19.11 24.08 -8.50
C SER A 314 20.02 23.57 -9.62
N PHE A 315 19.44 22.92 -10.62
CA PHE A 315 20.23 22.32 -11.70
C PHE A 315 21.10 23.35 -12.42
N LYS A 316 20.60 24.59 -12.55
CA LYS A 316 21.36 25.73 -13.11
C LYS A 316 22.68 25.97 -12.35
N ASN A 317 22.68 25.85 -11.03
CA ASN A 317 23.82 26.21 -10.18
C ASN A 317 24.68 25.01 -9.77
N MET A 318 24.20 23.78 -9.96
CA MET A 318 24.92 22.55 -9.62
C MET A 318 26.28 22.45 -10.34
N THR A 319 27.35 22.23 -9.59
CA THR A 319 28.70 21.99 -10.13
C THR A 319 28.96 20.50 -10.34
N ASP A 320 30.01 20.15 -11.08
CA ASP A 320 30.46 18.75 -11.19
C ASP A 320 30.83 18.16 -9.84
N ALA A 321 31.45 18.95 -8.96
CA ALA A 321 31.83 18.51 -7.63
C ALA A 321 30.59 18.14 -6.78
N ASP A 322 29.49 18.90 -6.92
CA ASP A 322 28.22 18.59 -6.26
C ASP A 322 27.61 17.29 -6.78
N TRP A 323 27.72 17.03 -8.09
CA TRP A 323 27.27 15.79 -8.71
C TRP A 323 28.11 14.60 -8.27
N ASP A 324 29.43 14.70 -8.44
CA ASP A 324 30.39 13.63 -8.21
C ASP A 324 30.40 13.20 -6.74
N LEU A 325 30.27 14.15 -5.81
CA LEU A 325 30.17 13.85 -4.38
C LEU A 325 28.91 13.02 -4.05
N ILE A 326 27.76 13.37 -4.62
CA ILE A 326 26.51 12.62 -4.40
C ILE A 326 26.59 11.23 -5.03
N TYR A 327 27.15 11.12 -6.25
CA TYR A 327 27.40 9.83 -6.89
C TYR A 327 28.30 8.92 -6.05
N LYS A 328 29.43 9.44 -5.56
CA LYS A 328 30.40 8.66 -4.77
C LYS A 328 29.77 8.04 -3.54
N VAL A 329 29.00 8.81 -2.78
CA VAL A 329 28.39 8.33 -1.53
C VAL A 329 27.18 7.43 -1.79
N HIS A 330 26.29 7.81 -2.70
CA HIS A 330 24.98 7.15 -2.84
C HIS A 330 24.88 6.12 -3.95
N VAL A 331 25.88 6.01 -4.83
CA VAL A 331 25.90 5.03 -5.93
C VAL A 331 27.15 4.17 -5.83
N LYS A 332 28.35 4.78 -5.83
CA LYS A 332 29.60 4.03 -5.74
C LYS A 332 29.76 3.35 -4.38
N GLY A 333 29.40 4.02 -3.28
CA GLY A 333 29.47 3.45 -1.93
C GLY A 333 28.69 2.13 -1.77
N PRO A 334 27.37 2.10 -2.01
CA PRO A 334 26.56 0.88 -1.97
C PRO A 334 27.11 -0.23 -2.88
N TYR A 335 27.61 0.12 -4.08
CA TYR A 335 28.28 -0.81 -4.97
C TYR A 335 29.53 -1.44 -4.32
N LYS A 336 30.45 -0.63 -3.79
CA LYS A 336 31.71 -1.10 -3.20
C LYS A 336 31.46 -1.99 -1.99
N CYS A 337 30.55 -1.58 -1.10
CA CYS A 337 30.15 -2.38 0.06
C CYS A 337 29.50 -3.72 -0.35
N ALA A 338 28.54 -3.69 -1.28
CA ALA A 338 27.85 -4.90 -1.75
C ALA A 338 28.82 -5.85 -2.45
N ARG A 339 29.71 -5.32 -3.31
CA ARG A 339 30.75 -6.10 -4.00
C ARG A 339 31.69 -6.79 -3.02
N ALA A 340 32.11 -6.09 -1.97
CA ALA A 340 32.99 -6.65 -0.95
C ALA A 340 32.28 -7.74 -0.10
N ALA A 341 30.99 -7.59 0.19
CA ALA A 341 30.20 -8.57 0.94
C ALA A 341 29.82 -9.81 0.10
N TRP A 342 29.67 -9.66 -1.21
CA TRP A 342 29.09 -10.67 -2.11
C TRP A 342 29.80 -12.04 -2.08
N PRO A 343 31.14 -12.14 -2.07
CA PRO A 343 31.84 -13.42 -1.98
C PRO A 343 31.49 -14.19 -0.70
N TYR A 344 31.36 -13.51 0.43
CA TYR A 344 31.00 -14.10 1.71
C TYR A 344 29.56 -14.61 1.69
N PHE A 345 28.61 -13.78 1.23
CA PHE A 345 27.21 -14.16 1.09
C PHE A 345 27.03 -15.41 0.19
N ARG A 346 27.73 -15.46 -0.95
CA ARG A 346 27.69 -16.61 -1.86
C ARG A 346 28.28 -17.87 -1.21
N LYS A 347 29.43 -17.74 -0.54
CA LYS A 347 30.12 -18.86 0.11
C LYS A 347 29.24 -19.49 1.20
N GLN A 348 28.58 -18.67 2.01
CA GLN A 348 27.73 -19.14 3.11
C GLN A 348 26.27 -19.44 2.69
N LYS A 349 25.90 -19.16 1.42
CA LYS A 349 24.54 -19.30 0.88
C LYS A 349 23.48 -18.56 1.73
N TYR A 350 23.83 -17.36 2.17
CA TYR A 350 22.95 -16.48 2.93
C TYR A 350 23.45 -15.03 2.84
N GLY A 351 22.55 -14.10 2.51
CA GLY A 351 22.83 -12.67 2.62
C GLY A 351 21.55 -11.85 2.57
N ARG A 352 21.55 -10.68 3.20
CA ARG A 352 20.43 -9.72 3.12
C ARG A 352 20.99 -8.33 2.85
N VAL A 353 20.45 -7.66 1.84
CA VAL A 353 20.90 -6.31 1.45
C VAL A 353 19.71 -5.37 1.46
N ILE A 354 19.86 -4.24 2.13
CA ILE A 354 18.90 -3.13 2.07
C ILE A 354 19.61 -1.93 1.46
N ASN A 355 19.09 -1.46 0.33
CA ASN A 355 19.53 -0.22 -0.30
C ASN A 355 18.51 0.89 -0.04
N THR A 356 19.01 2.05 0.40
CA THR A 356 18.16 3.18 0.80
C THR A 356 17.95 4.16 -0.35
N ALA A 357 16.76 4.12 -0.97
CA ALA A 357 16.28 5.11 -1.93
C ALA A 357 15.67 6.32 -1.21
N SER A 358 14.73 7.03 -1.85
CA SER A 358 13.92 8.09 -1.24
C SER A 358 12.75 8.45 -2.15
N ALA A 359 11.76 9.17 -1.62
CA ALA A 359 10.70 9.78 -2.44
C ALA A 359 11.28 10.71 -3.54
N ALA A 360 12.36 11.45 -3.25
CA ALA A 360 13.05 12.25 -4.27
C ALA A 360 13.64 11.38 -5.39
N GLY A 361 14.13 10.19 -5.08
CA GLY A 361 14.56 9.21 -6.07
C GLY A 361 13.38 8.69 -6.91
N LEU A 362 12.32 8.24 -6.25
CA LEU A 362 11.16 7.65 -6.92
C LEU A 362 10.42 8.64 -7.82
N PHE A 363 10.25 9.89 -7.38
CA PHE A 363 9.34 10.85 -8.03
C PHE A 363 10.01 12.11 -8.60
N GLY A 364 11.30 12.30 -8.34
CA GLY A 364 12.03 13.53 -8.65
C GLY A 364 11.70 14.66 -7.66
N SER A 365 12.70 15.49 -7.33
CA SER A 365 12.54 16.65 -6.45
C SER A 365 13.29 17.86 -7.00
N PHE A 366 12.69 19.06 -6.88
CA PHE A 366 13.30 20.31 -7.34
C PHE A 366 14.58 20.61 -6.54
N GLY A 367 15.66 20.97 -7.20
CA GLY A 367 16.94 21.30 -6.55
C GLY A 367 17.73 20.08 -6.08
N GLN A 368 17.30 18.88 -6.47
CA GLN A 368 17.90 17.61 -6.03
C GLN A 368 18.19 16.67 -7.20
N THR A 369 18.54 17.21 -8.38
CA THR A 369 18.71 16.39 -9.60
C THR A 369 19.75 15.26 -9.44
N ASN A 370 20.89 15.56 -8.80
CA ASN A 370 21.93 14.58 -8.46
C ASN A 370 21.44 13.52 -7.46
N TYR A 371 20.72 13.94 -6.41
CA TYR A 371 20.21 13.05 -5.38
C TYR A 371 19.07 12.16 -5.88
N SER A 372 18.13 12.72 -6.65
CA SER A 372 17.08 11.96 -7.34
C SER A 372 17.67 10.90 -8.27
N ALA A 373 18.72 11.24 -9.03
CA ALA A 373 19.44 10.29 -9.85
C ALA A 373 20.05 9.16 -9.01
N ALA A 374 20.85 9.52 -7.99
CA ALA A 374 21.54 8.54 -7.17
C ALA A 374 20.59 7.61 -6.39
N LYS A 375 19.49 8.14 -5.85
CA LYS A 375 18.52 7.35 -5.09
C LYS A 375 17.68 6.44 -5.97
N LEU A 376 17.43 6.79 -7.24
CA LEU A 376 16.75 5.88 -8.15
C LEU A 376 17.71 4.83 -8.76
N SER A 377 19.01 5.12 -8.88
CA SER A 377 20.02 4.11 -9.20
C SER A 377 20.00 2.92 -8.24
N GLN A 378 19.68 3.16 -6.96
CA GLN A 378 19.56 2.10 -5.97
C GLN A 378 18.45 1.10 -6.29
N VAL A 379 17.37 1.51 -6.97
CA VAL A 379 16.30 0.59 -7.39
C VAL A 379 16.81 -0.39 -8.43
N GLY A 380 17.31 0.10 -9.56
CA GLY A 380 17.81 -0.76 -10.64
C GLY A 380 19.02 -1.62 -10.21
N PHE A 381 19.88 -1.09 -9.33
CA PHE A 381 20.96 -1.88 -8.74
C PHE A 381 20.40 -3.05 -7.93
N THR A 382 19.40 -2.80 -7.07
CA THR A 382 18.83 -3.80 -6.17
C THR A 382 18.05 -4.88 -6.89
N GLU A 383 17.24 -4.53 -7.89
CA GLU A 383 16.50 -5.51 -8.69
C GLU A 383 17.44 -6.47 -9.42
N THR A 384 18.57 -5.97 -9.93
CA THR A 384 19.61 -6.85 -10.51
C THR A 384 20.24 -7.74 -9.45
N LEU A 385 20.65 -7.20 -8.30
CA LEU A 385 21.22 -8.01 -7.22
C LEU A 385 20.24 -9.07 -6.71
N ALA A 386 18.94 -8.75 -6.64
CA ALA A 386 17.90 -9.70 -6.27
C ALA A 386 17.85 -10.89 -7.22
N LYS A 387 17.88 -10.64 -8.54
CA LYS A 387 17.92 -11.69 -9.58
C LYS A 387 19.20 -12.53 -9.51
N GLU A 388 20.36 -11.89 -9.31
CA GLU A 388 21.64 -12.61 -9.23
C GLU A 388 21.82 -13.42 -7.94
N GLY A 389 21.32 -12.86 -6.84
CA GLY A 389 21.50 -13.36 -5.49
C GLY A 389 20.53 -14.47 -5.08
N PHE A 390 19.35 -14.54 -5.72
CA PHE A 390 18.26 -15.43 -5.31
C PHE A 390 18.69 -16.89 -5.14
N LYS A 391 19.41 -17.44 -6.12
CA LYS A 391 19.91 -18.84 -6.07
C LYS A 391 20.91 -19.13 -4.95
N TYR A 392 21.48 -18.08 -4.35
CA TYR A 392 22.41 -18.14 -3.22
C TYR A 392 21.71 -17.77 -1.90
N ASN A 393 20.38 -17.61 -1.88
CA ASN A 393 19.63 -17.10 -0.74
C ASN A 393 20.17 -15.73 -0.26
N ILE A 394 20.51 -14.89 -1.24
CA ILE A 394 20.85 -13.49 -1.04
C ILE A 394 19.66 -12.66 -1.48
N LEU A 395 18.94 -12.06 -0.53
CA LEU A 395 17.75 -11.27 -0.81
C LEU A 395 18.09 -9.79 -0.69
N CYS A 396 17.71 -9.01 -1.69
CA CYS A 396 18.06 -7.59 -1.80
C CYS A 396 16.77 -6.78 -1.97
N ASN A 397 16.52 -5.78 -1.12
CA ASN A 397 15.30 -4.97 -1.17
C ASN A 397 15.63 -3.47 -1.02
N VAL A 398 14.68 -2.63 -1.45
CA VAL A 398 14.77 -1.17 -1.38
C VAL A 398 13.76 -0.63 -0.39
N ILE A 399 14.19 0.35 0.39
CA ILE A 399 13.29 1.20 1.15
C ILE A 399 13.38 2.64 0.65
N ALA A 400 12.25 3.34 0.63
CA ALA A 400 12.11 4.78 0.41
C ALA A 400 11.58 5.40 1.71
N PRO A 401 12.47 5.67 2.68
CA PRO A 401 12.04 6.13 3.99
C PRO A 401 11.55 7.58 3.96
N ILE A 402 10.47 7.85 4.69
CA ILE A 402 9.99 9.19 5.05
C ILE A 402 10.28 9.35 6.55
N ALA A 403 11.49 9.82 6.86
CA ALA A 403 11.96 9.97 8.24
C ALA A 403 12.48 11.38 8.50
N ALA A 404 12.31 11.83 9.75
CA ALA A 404 12.98 13.00 10.29
C ALA A 404 14.48 12.73 10.25
N SER A 405 15.20 13.70 9.73
CA SER A 405 16.65 13.75 9.72
C SER A 405 17.06 15.18 10.05
N ARG A 406 18.34 15.39 10.40
CA ARG A 406 18.92 16.74 10.57
C ARG A 406 18.63 17.68 9.39
N MET A 407 18.29 17.12 8.23
CA MET A 407 17.98 17.80 6.98
C MET A 407 16.50 18.21 6.89
N THR A 408 15.55 17.33 7.23
CA THR A 408 14.11 17.67 7.25
C THR A 408 13.71 18.52 8.44
N GLU A 409 14.50 18.51 9.52
CA GLU A 409 14.33 19.35 10.72
C GLU A 409 14.31 20.87 10.44
N THR A 410 14.93 21.30 9.34
CA THR A 410 15.01 22.74 8.97
C THR A 410 13.81 23.23 8.15
N VAL A 411 12.94 22.32 7.69
CA VAL A 411 11.89 22.60 6.70
C VAL A 411 10.51 22.17 7.16
N MET A 412 10.41 21.22 8.09
CA MET A 412 9.13 20.67 8.56
C MET A 412 8.79 21.17 9.98
N PRO A 413 7.50 21.38 10.31
CA PRO A 413 7.07 21.73 11.66
C PRO A 413 7.47 20.66 12.70
N PRO A 414 7.80 21.03 13.96
CA PRO A 414 8.21 20.09 15.01
C PRO A 414 7.25 18.91 15.23
N GLU A 415 5.94 19.17 15.18
CA GLU A 415 4.89 18.16 15.32
C GLU A 415 4.88 17.11 14.20
N VAL A 416 5.36 17.45 13.00
CA VAL A 416 5.52 16.51 11.89
C VAL A 416 6.79 15.68 12.08
N LEU A 417 7.88 16.32 12.53
CA LEU A 417 9.15 15.63 12.81
C LEU A 417 9.00 14.57 13.90
N GLU A 418 8.17 14.82 14.93
CA GLU A 418 7.87 13.84 15.97
C GLU A 418 7.16 12.57 15.44
N LEU A 419 6.42 12.68 14.33
CA LEU A 419 5.76 11.55 13.69
C LEU A 419 6.72 10.75 12.82
N LEU A 420 7.76 11.37 12.29
CA LEU A 420 8.69 10.77 11.32
C LEU A 420 9.91 10.12 11.99
N LYS A 421 9.80 9.62 13.22
CA LYS A 421 10.94 9.00 13.92
C LYS A 421 11.50 7.80 13.15
N PRO A 422 12.83 7.60 13.15
CA PRO A 422 13.48 6.42 12.56
C PRO A 422 12.90 5.08 13.03
N ASP A 423 12.36 5.04 14.26
CA ASP A 423 11.74 3.86 14.86
C ASP A 423 10.56 3.28 14.05
N PHE A 424 9.96 4.06 13.14
CA PHE A 424 8.89 3.58 12.26
C PHE A 424 9.39 2.97 10.94
N VAL A 425 10.70 2.99 10.70
CA VAL A 425 11.34 2.40 9.51
C VAL A 425 12.03 1.08 9.86
N VAL A 426 12.69 1.03 11.02
CA VAL A 426 13.47 -0.13 11.49
C VAL A 426 12.68 -1.45 11.46
N PRO A 427 11.40 -1.52 11.87
CA PRO A 427 10.65 -2.78 11.91
C PRO A 427 10.51 -3.48 10.56
N LEU A 428 10.25 -2.73 9.48
CA LEU A 428 10.20 -3.26 8.12
C LEU A 428 11.54 -3.88 7.71
N VAL A 429 12.63 -3.14 7.97
CA VAL A 429 14.01 -3.60 7.67
C VAL A 429 14.33 -4.87 8.43
N GLY A 430 13.90 -4.98 9.69
CA GLY A 430 13.97 -6.22 10.47
C GLY A 430 13.28 -7.37 9.72
N VAL A 431 12.01 -7.24 9.37
CA VAL A 431 11.28 -8.31 8.65
C VAL A 431 11.97 -8.71 7.35
N LEU A 432 12.38 -7.74 6.53
CA LEU A 432 13.02 -8.00 5.23
C LEU A 432 14.36 -8.72 5.35
N THR A 433 15.09 -8.52 6.45
CA THR A 433 16.44 -9.08 6.67
C THR A 433 16.45 -10.30 7.59
N HIS A 434 15.31 -10.67 8.18
CA HIS A 434 15.24 -11.86 9.01
C HIS A 434 15.34 -13.14 8.16
N SER A 435 15.83 -14.22 8.76
CA SER A 435 15.99 -15.52 8.09
C SER A 435 14.65 -16.17 7.69
N SER A 436 13.53 -15.73 8.30
CA SER A 436 12.17 -16.15 7.93
C SER A 436 11.70 -15.56 6.60
N ASN A 437 12.27 -14.45 6.14
CA ASN A 437 12.05 -13.99 4.78
C ASN A 437 12.76 -14.96 3.81
N LYS A 438 11.98 -15.73 3.06
CA LYS A 438 12.47 -16.70 2.07
C LYS A 438 12.31 -16.23 0.62
N HIS A 439 11.47 -15.24 0.37
CA HIS A 439 11.00 -14.93 -0.99
C HIS A 439 10.95 -13.45 -1.32
N GLU A 440 10.80 -12.55 -0.34
CA GLU A 440 10.70 -11.12 -0.62
C GLU A 440 12.07 -10.56 -0.97
N THR A 441 12.26 -10.27 -2.26
CA THR A 441 13.48 -9.75 -2.86
C THR A 441 13.12 -8.94 -4.10
N GLY A 442 13.95 -7.97 -4.47
CA GLY A 442 13.68 -7.04 -5.58
C GLY A 442 12.57 -6.02 -5.26
N SER A 443 12.05 -6.01 -4.04
CA SER A 443 10.88 -5.21 -3.69
C SER A 443 11.23 -3.83 -3.18
N ILE A 444 10.32 -2.89 -3.41
CA ILE A 444 10.44 -1.47 -3.06
C ILE A 444 9.34 -1.16 -2.05
N PHE A 445 9.71 -0.50 -0.96
CA PHE A 445 8.74 -0.11 0.08
C PHE A 445 8.85 1.37 0.42
N GLU A 446 7.72 2.07 0.44
CA GLU A 446 7.60 3.35 1.14
C GLU A 446 7.30 3.09 2.62
N VAL A 447 8.01 3.81 3.50
CA VAL A 447 7.91 3.57 4.94
C VAL A 447 8.25 4.82 5.74
N GLY A 448 7.43 5.14 6.74
CA GLY A 448 7.66 6.26 7.65
C GLY A 448 6.38 6.64 8.36
N GLY A 449 6.44 7.40 9.46
CA GLY A 449 5.21 7.91 10.09
C GLY A 449 4.23 6.84 10.58
N GLY A 450 4.72 5.63 10.82
CA GLY A 450 3.90 4.45 11.11
C GLY A 450 3.14 3.88 9.92
N HIS A 451 3.32 4.35 8.68
CA HIS A 451 2.74 3.74 7.48
C HIS A 451 3.79 2.94 6.70
N ILE A 452 3.39 1.78 6.19
CA ILE A 452 4.22 0.91 5.35
C ILE A 452 3.40 0.48 4.14
N ALA A 453 3.92 0.70 2.93
CA ALA A 453 3.33 0.23 1.68
C ALA A 453 4.40 -0.28 0.70
N LYS A 454 4.01 -1.26 -0.13
CA LYS A 454 4.83 -1.80 -1.21
C LYS A 454 4.60 -1.01 -2.49
N ILE A 455 5.64 -0.83 -3.28
CA ILE A 455 5.61 -0.18 -4.59
C ILE A 455 6.01 -1.19 -5.66
N ARG A 456 5.32 -1.15 -6.80
CA ARG A 456 5.68 -1.90 -8.01
C ARG A 456 5.52 -1.05 -9.26
N TRP A 457 6.11 -1.51 -10.36
CA TRP A 457 5.89 -0.93 -11.68
C TRP A 457 4.52 -1.33 -12.23
N GLN A 458 3.80 -0.35 -12.80
CA GLN A 458 2.58 -0.55 -13.55
C GLN A 458 2.79 -0.02 -14.97
N ARG A 459 2.68 -0.92 -15.95
CA ARG A 459 2.84 -0.62 -17.37
C ARG A 459 1.47 -0.59 -18.04
N ALA A 460 1.17 0.49 -18.75
CA ALA A 460 -0.05 0.64 -19.52
C ALA A 460 -0.19 -0.51 -20.53
N LYS A 461 -1.42 -0.79 -20.97
CA LYS A 461 -1.68 -1.72 -22.09
C LYS A 461 -0.89 -1.30 -23.33
N GLY A 462 -0.81 0.02 -23.54
CA GLY A 462 -0.06 0.65 -24.62
C GLY A 462 -0.81 0.66 -25.95
N GLY A 463 -0.35 1.56 -26.82
CA GLY A 463 -0.82 1.72 -28.19
C GLY A 463 0.00 0.85 -29.15
N LEU A 464 -0.67 0.24 -30.12
CA LEU A 464 -0.04 -0.55 -31.18
C LEU A 464 -0.33 0.08 -32.53
N LEU A 465 0.72 0.27 -33.34
CA LEU A 465 0.65 0.79 -34.70
C LEU A 465 1.26 -0.22 -35.67
N LYS A 466 0.77 -0.24 -36.90
CA LYS A 466 1.37 -1.02 -37.98
C LYS A 466 2.81 -0.57 -38.18
N THR A 467 3.75 -1.50 -38.17
CA THR A 467 5.15 -1.20 -38.48
C THR A 467 5.30 -0.87 -39.97
N GLY A 468 6.02 0.20 -40.30
CA GLY A 468 6.23 0.63 -41.69
C GLY A 468 6.11 2.16 -41.87
N PRO A 469 6.04 2.64 -43.13
CA PRO A 469 6.06 4.07 -43.44
C PRO A 469 4.89 4.88 -42.87
N SER A 470 3.73 4.25 -42.63
CA SER A 470 2.56 4.91 -42.03
C SER A 470 2.73 5.17 -40.52
N MET A 471 3.72 4.54 -39.87
CA MET A 471 4.06 4.77 -38.45
C MET A 471 4.79 6.10 -38.28
N THR A 472 4.02 7.19 -38.23
CA THR A 472 4.53 8.56 -38.12
C THR A 472 4.37 9.08 -36.68
N PRO A 473 5.10 10.13 -36.25
CA PRO A 473 4.84 10.77 -34.96
C PRO A 473 3.40 11.28 -34.84
N GLY A 474 2.79 11.74 -35.94
CA GLY A 474 1.37 12.10 -35.97
C GLY A 474 0.45 10.91 -35.66
N ALA A 475 0.74 9.73 -36.21
CA ALA A 475 -0.02 8.51 -35.89
C ALA A 475 0.10 8.14 -34.40
N VAL A 476 1.30 8.29 -33.80
CA VAL A 476 1.50 8.09 -32.35
C VAL A 476 0.65 9.08 -31.53
N LEU A 477 0.68 10.37 -31.89
CA LEU A 477 -0.13 11.41 -31.22
C LEU A 477 -1.63 11.12 -31.32
N LYS A 478 -2.09 10.57 -32.46
CA LYS A 478 -3.49 10.23 -32.68
C LYS A 478 -3.98 9.09 -31.77
N ILE A 479 -3.10 8.19 -31.36
CA ILE A 479 -3.42 7.08 -30.45
C ILE A 479 -2.92 7.32 -29.02
N TRP A 480 -2.61 8.56 -28.66
CA TRP A 480 -1.94 8.87 -27.39
C TRP A 480 -2.68 8.34 -26.16
N ASP A 481 -4.01 8.36 -26.17
CA ASP A 481 -4.81 7.81 -25.07
C ASP A 481 -4.57 6.31 -24.86
N ASN A 482 -4.30 5.54 -25.92
CA ASN A 482 -3.94 4.13 -25.82
C ASN A 482 -2.53 3.94 -25.22
N VAL A 483 -1.60 4.85 -25.49
CA VAL A 483 -0.23 4.81 -24.94
C VAL A 483 -0.26 4.89 -23.40
N LYS A 484 -1.25 5.60 -22.84
CA LYS A 484 -1.47 5.78 -21.40
C LYS A 484 -2.74 5.08 -20.88
N ASP A 485 -3.23 4.05 -21.58
CA ASP A 485 -4.40 3.29 -21.15
C ASP A 485 -4.03 2.29 -20.03
N TYR A 486 -4.45 2.61 -18.81
CA TYR A 486 -4.30 1.78 -17.62
C TYR A 486 -5.57 1.00 -17.26
N SER A 487 -6.55 0.86 -18.16
CA SER A 487 -7.76 0.03 -17.93
C SER A 487 -7.44 -1.46 -17.87
N LYS A 488 -6.37 -1.90 -18.55
CA LYS A 488 -5.85 -3.27 -18.53
C LYS A 488 -4.32 -3.26 -18.39
N PRO A 489 -3.79 -2.78 -17.25
CA PRO A 489 -2.36 -2.62 -17.07
C PRO A 489 -1.69 -3.97 -16.82
N SER A 490 -0.38 -4.01 -16.98
CA SER A 490 0.48 -5.13 -16.56
C SER A 490 1.39 -4.73 -15.42
N TYR A 491 1.87 -5.73 -14.66
CA TYR A 491 2.80 -5.56 -13.53
C TYR A 491 4.09 -6.35 -13.81
N PRO A 492 4.92 -5.86 -14.74
CA PRO A 492 6.03 -6.62 -15.27
C PRO A 492 7.24 -6.73 -14.32
N GLU A 493 7.97 -7.83 -14.45
CA GLU A 493 9.32 -8.03 -13.89
C GLU A 493 10.40 -8.06 -15.01
N GLY A 494 10.01 -7.67 -16.23
CA GLY A 494 10.82 -7.74 -17.44
C GLY A 494 10.21 -7.01 -18.65
N PRO A 495 10.90 -7.03 -19.80
CA PRO A 495 10.42 -6.38 -21.02
C PRO A 495 9.08 -6.94 -21.51
N ALA A 496 8.37 -6.18 -22.34
CA ALA A 496 7.20 -6.68 -23.05
C ALA A 496 7.57 -7.78 -24.05
N ASP A 497 6.59 -8.56 -24.49
CA ASP A 497 6.77 -9.53 -25.59
C ASP A 497 6.85 -8.79 -26.93
N PHE A 498 8.02 -8.23 -27.23
CA PHE A 498 8.25 -7.46 -28.44
C PHE A 498 8.15 -8.28 -29.73
N MET A 499 8.25 -9.62 -29.67
CA MET A 499 8.02 -10.49 -30.82
C MET A 499 6.52 -10.61 -31.11
N GLY A 500 5.72 -11.00 -30.10
CA GLY A 500 4.27 -11.07 -30.23
C GLY A 500 3.68 -9.72 -30.67
N LEU A 501 4.15 -8.62 -30.07
CA LEU A 501 3.76 -7.26 -30.47
C LEU A 501 4.12 -6.93 -31.92
N LEU A 502 5.29 -7.38 -32.41
CA LEU A 502 5.69 -7.15 -33.80
C LEU A 502 4.78 -7.91 -34.77
N GLU A 503 4.48 -9.17 -34.47
CA GLU A 503 3.58 -10.00 -35.29
C GLU A 503 2.16 -9.41 -35.34
N GLU A 504 1.65 -8.92 -34.21
CA GLU A 504 0.36 -8.23 -34.15
C GLU A 504 0.40 -6.92 -34.93
N ALA A 505 1.44 -6.11 -34.75
CA ALA A 505 1.61 -4.84 -35.46
C ALA A 505 1.61 -5.03 -36.97
N GLN A 506 2.31 -6.05 -37.49
CA GLN A 506 2.39 -6.30 -38.93
C GLN A 506 1.02 -6.63 -39.56
N LYS A 507 0.12 -7.26 -38.79
CA LYS A 507 -1.25 -7.64 -39.20
C LYS A 507 -2.22 -6.46 -39.24
N LEU A 508 -1.91 -5.33 -38.58
CA LEU A 508 -2.78 -4.16 -38.57
C LEU A 508 -2.92 -3.53 -39.98
N PRO A 509 -4.05 -2.86 -40.28
CA PRO A 509 -4.16 -2.01 -41.46
C PRO A 509 -3.21 -0.81 -41.36
N ASP A 510 -3.01 -0.09 -42.45
CA ASP A 510 -2.17 1.11 -42.43
C ASP A 510 -2.65 2.14 -41.39
N ASN A 511 -1.69 2.75 -40.69
CA ASN A 511 -2.00 3.68 -39.62
C ASN A 511 -2.67 4.93 -40.19
N GLN A 512 -3.73 5.38 -39.53
CA GLN A 512 -4.32 6.65 -39.91
C GLN A 512 -3.34 7.80 -39.67
N PRO A 513 -3.21 8.74 -40.62
CA PRO A 513 -2.41 9.92 -40.40
C PRO A 513 -3.00 10.72 -39.23
N GLY A 514 -2.12 11.23 -38.37
CA GLY A 514 -2.47 12.17 -37.33
C GLY A 514 -1.89 13.55 -37.62
N GLU A 515 -1.79 14.37 -36.59
CA GLU A 515 -1.31 15.75 -36.73
C GLU A 515 0.12 15.80 -37.28
N LYS A 516 0.36 16.72 -38.22
CA LYS A 516 1.69 16.89 -38.83
C LYS A 516 2.65 17.47 -37.78
N VAL A 517 3.74 16.77 -37.54
CA VAL A 517 4.87 17.24 -36.74
C VAL A 517 5.92 17.87 -37.66
N ASP A 518 6.43 19.04 -37.27
CA ASP A 518 7.42 19.82 -38.02
C ASP A 518 8.45 20.41 -37.05
N PHE A 519 9.73 20.26 -37.41
CA PHE A 519 10.89 20.76 -36.65
C PHE A 519 11.69 21.81 -37.44
N THR A 520 11.11 22.38 -38.50
CA THR A 520 11.73 23.47 -39.25
C THR A 520 12.15 24.61 -38.32
N GLY A 521 13.41 25.00 -38.40
CA GLY A 521 14.00 26.04 -37.55
C GLY A 521 14.42 25.59 -36.14
N LYS A 522 14.26 24.31 -35.79
CA LYS A 522 14.76 23.71 -34.55
C LYS A 522 16.12 23.04 -34.76
N VAL A 523 16.94 23.00 -33.71
CA VAL A 523 18.20 22.26 -33.68
C VAL A 523 18.10 21.07 -32.72
N ALA A 524 18.34 19.87 -33.25
CA ALA A 524 18.36 18.63 -32.49
C ALA A 524 19.81 18.12 -32.31
N LEU A 525 20.24 17.99 -31.06
CA LEU A 525 21.52 17.40 -30.68
C LEU A 525 21.29 15.97 -30.16
N ILE A 526 21.92 14.98 -30.77
CA ILE A 526 21.69 13.56 -30.47
C ILE A 526 23.05 12.89 -30.19
N THR A 527 23.22 12.33 -29.00
CA THR A 527 24.45 11.64 -28.61
C THR A 527 24.41 10.14 -28.93
N GLY A 528 25.56 9.56 -29.28
CA GLY A 528 25.63 8.18 -29.79
C GLY A 528 24.84 7.98 -31.09
N ALA A 529 24.93 8.96 -31.99
CA ALA A 529 24.13 9.04 -33.20
C ALA A 529 24.84 8.54 -34.47
N GLY A 530 26.07 8.02 -34.36
CA GLY A 530 26.82 7.50 -35.51
C GLY A 530 26.27 6.17 -36.05
N ALA A 531 25.52 5.42 -35.24
CA ALA A 531 24.94 4.14 -35.64
C ALA A 531 23.64 3.82 -34.88
N GLY A 532 23.00 2.70 -35.27
CA GLY A 532 21.88 2.09 -34.55
C GLY A 532 20.72 3.06 -34.28
N ILE A 533 20.26 3.09 -33.03
CA ILE A 533 19.09 3.86 -32.59
C ILE A 533 19.31 5.37 -32.73
N GLY A 534 20.49 5.89 -32.33
CA GLY A 534 20.77 7.33 -32.43
C GLY A 534 20.81 7.81 -33.88
N ARG A 535 21.36 7.00 -34.80
CA ARG A 535 21.31 7.28 -36.25
C ARG A 535 19.87 7.36 -36.76
N ALA A 536 19.00 6.43 -36.37
CA ALA A 536 17.60 6.45 -36.76
C ALA A 536 16.87 7.71 -36.28
N TYR A 537 17.16 8.17 -35.06
CA TYR A 537 16.63 9.43 -34.55
C TYR A 537 17.14 10.63 -35.35
N ALA A 538 18.44 10.70 -35.65
CA ALA A 538 19.04 11.79 -36.42
C ALA A 538 18.42 11.93 -37.81
N LEU A 539 18.27 10.82 -38.52
CA LEU A 539 17.61 10.80 -39.82
C LEU A 539 16.13 11.20 -39.71
N ALA A 540 15.42 10.74 -38.69
CA ALA A 540 14.01 11.07 -38.51
C ALA A 540 13.79 12.56 -38.20
N PHE A 541 14.59 13.17 -37.33
CA PHE A 541 14.53 14.61 -37.06
C PHE A 541 14.86 15.45 -38.31
N ALA A 542 15.90 15.06 -39.06
CA ALA A 542 16.28 15.75 -40.29
C ALA A 542 15.17 15.68 -41.37
N LYS A 543 14.51 14.53 -41.52
CA LYS A 543 13.36 14.34 -42.43
C LYS A 543 12.21 15.32 -42.15
N LEU A 544 12.05 15.74 -40.89
CA LEU A 544 11.01 16.68 -40.47
C LEU A 544 11.55 18.11 -40.27
N GLY A 545 12.69 18.45 -40.88
CA GLY A 545 13.16 19.84 -41.01
C GLY A 545 14.10 20.33 -39.90
N ALA A 546 14.45 19.51 -38.90
CA ALA A 546 15.42 19.89 -37.89
C ALA A 546 16.84 20.01 -38.51
N SER A 547 17.62 20.97 -38.02
CA SER A 547 19.08 20.91 -38.18
C SER A 547 19.66 20.00 -37.10
N VAL A 548 20.51 19.04 -37.46
CA VAL A 548 20.90 17.95 -36.55
C VAL A 548 22.39 17.99 -36.23
N VAL A 549 22.74 17.96 -34.95
CA VAL A 549 24.10 17.64 -34.53
C VAL A 549 24.18 16.17 -34.19
N VAL A 550 25.01 15.46 -34.96
CA VAL A 550 25.29 14.05 -34.78
C VAL A 550 26.52 13.95 -33.88
N ASN A 551 26.33 13.60 -32.62
CA ASN A 551 27.44 13.31 -31.71
C ASN A 551 27.72 11.80 -31.67
N ASP A 552 28.96 11.42 -31.96
CA ASP A 552 29.45 10.04 -31.83
C ASP A 552 30.97 10.05 -31.63
N LEU A 553 31.45 9.24 -30.68
CA LEU A 553 32.88 9.19 -30.36
C LEU A 553 33.70 8.56 -31.51
N VAL A 554 33.11 7.65 -32.26
CA VAL A 554 33.80 6.86 -33.30
C VAL A 554 33.63 7.53 -34.66
N ASN A 555 32.39 7.64 -35.15
CA ASN A 555 32.15 8.18 -36.48
C ASN A 555 30.78 8.86 -36.62
N PRO A 556 30.70 10.19 -36.42
CA PRO A 556 29.50 10.97 -36.72
C PRO A 556 29.38 11.35 -38.21
N ASP A 557 30.47 11.29 -38.99
CA ASP A 557 30.56 11.89 -40.32
C ASP A 557 29.66 11.18 -41.35
N ASP A 558 29.54 9.86 -41.28
CA ASP A 558 28.71 9.07 -42.20
C ASP A 558 27.24 9.50 -42.12
N VAL A 559 26.71 9.63 -40.90
CA VAL A 559 25.31 10.02 -40.67
C VAL A 559 25.08 11.49 -41.06
N VAL A 560 26.07 12.36 -40.85
CA VAL A 560 26.00 13.74 -41.36
C VAL A 560 25.90 13.75 -42.88
N GLN A 561 26.73 12.98 -43.58
CA GLN A 561 26.67 12.88 -45.03
C GLN A 561 25.34 12.29 -45.53
N GLU A 562 24.79 11.30 -44.83
CA GLU A 562 23.46 10.77 -45.14
C GLU A 562 22.37 11.84 -45.03
N ILE A 563 22.39 12.63 -43.94
CA ILE A 563 21.44 13.73 -43.74
C ILE A 563 21.59 14.79 -44.84
N GLN A 564 22.81 15.13 -45.22
CA GLN A 564 23.09 16.09 -46.29
C GLN A 564 22.62 15.57 -47.66
N LYS A 565 22.84 14.30 -47.96
CA LYS A 565 22.39 13.65 -49.22
C LYS A 565 20.88 13.68 -49.38
N MET A 566 20.13 13.64 -48.27
CA MET A 566 18.67 13.78 -48.30
C MET A 566 18.17 15.22 -48.19
N GLY A 567 19.05 16.22 -48.32
CA GLY A 567 18.70 17.64 -48.31
C GLY A 567 18.55 18.27 -46.91
N GLY A 568 18.88 17.54 -45.84
CA GLY A 568 18.89 18.04 -44.47
C GLY A 568 20.17 18.80 -44.11
N LYS A 569 20.14 19.48 -42.96
CA LYS A 569 21.30 20.18 -42.40
C LYS A 569 21.84 19.38 -41.21
N ALA A 570 23.12 19.04 -41.23
CA ALA A 570 23.75 18.38 -40.10
C ALA A 570 25.21 18.80 -39.89
N ALA A 571 25.67 18.69 -38.64
CA ALA A 571 27.05 18.91 -38.23
C ALA A 571 27.55 17.78 -37.33
N PRO A 572 28.83 17.37 -37.44
CA PRO A 572 29.40 16.31 -36.61
C PRO A 572 29.89 16.84 -35.25
N SER A 573 29.91 15.96 -34.25
CA SER A 573 30.64 16.16 -33.00
C SER A 573 31.30 14.85 -32.55
N LYS A 574 32.63 14.84 -32.46
CA LYS A 574 33.42 13.69 -31.97
C LYS A 574 33.72 13.75 -30.47
N ALA A 575 33.17 14.74 -29.76
CA ALA A 575 33.40 14.90 -28.33
C ALA A 575 32.76 13.76 -27.52
N SER A 576 33.40 13.37 -26.42
CA SER A 576 32.80 12.44 -25.45
C SER A 576 31.55 13.07 -24.84
N ALA A 577 30.53 12.26 -24.53
CA ALA A 577 29.37 12.73 -23.77
C ALA A 577 29.74 13.25 -22.37
N GLU A 578 30.91 12.86 -21.83
CA GLU A 578 31.42 13.44 -20.58
C GLU A 578 31.96 14.87 -20.74
N ASP A 579 32.30 15.27 -21.96
CA ASP A 579 32.67 16.64 -22.32
C ASP A 579 31.45 17.37 -22.90
N GLY A 580 30.44 17.54 -22.05
CA GLY A 580 29.16 18.13 -22.43
C GLY A 580 29.28 19.52 -23.07
N ASP A 581 30.26 20.32 -22.62
CA ASP A 581 30.52 21.65 -23.18
C ASP A 581 30.96 21.57 -24.63
N ALA A 582 31.92 20.69 -24.96
CA ALA A 582 32.34 20.48 -26.35
C ALA A 582 31.22 19.91 -27.23
N VAL A 583 30.40 18.99 -26.68
CA VAL A 583 29.24 18.42 -27.40
C VAL A 583 28.23 19.51 -27.75
N VAL A 584 27.84 20.35 -26.79
CA VAL A 584 26.85 21.42 -27.00
C VAL A 584 27.43 22.55 -27.84
N LYS A 585 28.71 22.87 -27.68
CA LYS A 585 29.41 23.87 -28.50
C LYS A 585 29.29 23.57 -29.98
N ALA A 586 29.33 22.30 -30.40
CA ALA A 586 29.12 21.93 -31.80
C ALA A 586 27.75 22.39 -32.35
N ALA A 587 26.69 22.35 -31.55
CA ALA A 587 25.37 22.88 -31.93
C ALA A 587 25.33 24.39 -32.00
N ILE A 588 25.99 25.06 -31.05
CA ILE A 588 26.05 26.52 -31.00
C ILE A 588 26.90 27.07 -32.16
N ASP A 589 28.06 26.48 -32.44
CA ASP A 589 28.93 26.90 -33.54
C ASP A 589 28.28 26.68 -34.90
N ALA A 590 27.63 25.53 -35.10
CA ALA A 590 27.03 25.18 -36.40
C ALA A 590 25.71 25.90 -36.67
N PHE A 591 24.86 26.06 -35.65
CA PHE A 591 23.47 26.48 -35.84
C PHE A 591 22.99 27.57 -34.87
N GLY A 592 23.83 28.01 -33.92
CA GLY A 592 23.54 29.12 -33.01
C GLY A 592 22.56 28.84 -31.88
N ARG A 593 22.03 27.61 -31.78
CA ARG A 593 20.99 27.23 -30.80
C ARG A 593 20.95 25.72 -30.54
N VAL A 594 20.26 25.30 -29.49
CA VAL A 594 19.91 23.90 -29.21
C VAL A 594 18.49 23.85 -28.64
N ASP A 595 17.58 23.16 -29.32
CA ASP A 595 16.16 23.11 -28.96
C ASP A 595 15.76 21.73 -28.42
N ILE A 596 16.34 20.69 -29.04
CA ILE A 596 16.06 19.29 -28.74
C ILE A 596 17.38 18.63 -28.35
N LEU A 597 17.39 17.93 -27.22
CA LEU A 597 18.53 17.14 -26.77
C LEU A 597 18.07 15.70 -26.55
N VAL A 598 18.67 14.75 -27.28
CA VAL A 598 18.44 13.32 -27.09
C VAL A 598 19.72 12.69 -26.54
N ASN A 599 19.71 12.39 -25.25
CA ASN A 599 20.82 11.72 -24.57
C ASN A 599 20.72 10.20 -24.76
N ASN A 600 21.39 9.70 -25.80
CA ASN A 600 21.33 8.31 -26.23
C ASN A 600 22.70 7.57 -26.18
N ALA A 601 23.82 8.28 -26.01
CA ALA A 601 25.14 7.66 -25.89
C ALA A 601 25.19 6.54 -24.83
N GLY A 602 25.93 5.48 -25.14
CA GLY A 602 25.96 4.29 -24.30
C GLY A 602 27.00 3.25 -24.65
N ILE A 603 27.34 2.42 -23.66
CA ILE A 603 28.25 1.28 -23.76
C ILE A 603 27.75 0.13 -22.87
N LEU A 604 28.18 -1.10 -23.16
CA LEU A 604 27.92 -2.26 -22.30
C LEU A 604 29.23 -2.82 -21.73
N ARG A 605 29.18 -3.25 -20.47
CA ARG A 605 30.26 -3.93 -19.73
C ARG A 605 29.63 -5.00 -18.85
N ASP A 606 28.94 -5.92 -19.50
CA ASP A 606 28.09 -6.91 -18.84
C ASP A 606 28.93 -7.99 -18.16
N LYS A 607 28.64 -8.22 -16.89
CA LYS A 607 29.26 -9.26 -16.08
C LYS A 607 28.40 -9.58 -14.86
N ALA A 608 28.30 -10.85 -14.51
CA ALA A 608 27.74 -11.25 -13.21
C ALA A 608 28.40 -10.42 -12.08
N PHE A 609 27.60 -9.93 -11.14
CA PHE A 609 28.02 -8.98 -10.11
C PHE A 609 29.24 -9.45 -9.31
N ALA A 610 29.35 -10.76 -9.07
CA ALA A 610 30.50 -11.35 -8.39
C ALA A 610 31.85 -11.12 -9.09
N ASN A 611 31.83 -10.87 -10.40
CA ASN A 611 33.00 -10.62 -11.23
C ASN A 611 33.04 -9.17 -11.76
N MET A 612 32.15 -8.30 -11.26
CA MET A 612 32.10 -6.90 -11.68
C MET A 612 33.06 -6.08 -10.83
N ASP A 613 34.12 -5.55 -11.45
CA ASP A 613 35.07 -4.64 -10.82
C ASP A 613 34.88 -3.19 -11.27
N ASP A 614 35.67 -2.29 -10.70
CA ASP A 614 35.59 -0.85 -10.95
C ASP A 614 35.82 -0.53 -12.46
N SER A 615 36.62 -1.34 -13.17
CA SER A 615 36.88 -1.16 -14.62
C SER A 615 35.67 -1.48 -15.50
N LEU A 616 34.72 -2.27 -14.97
CA LEU A 616 33.44 -2.57 -15.61
C LEU A 616 32.32 -1.64 -15.11
N TRP A 617 32.40 -1.18 -13.86
CA TRP A 617 31.41 -0.29 -13.25
C TRP A 617 31.56 1.16 -13.72
N ASP A 618 32.72 1.77 -13.48
CA ASP A 618 32.90 3.21 -13.63
C ASP A 618 32.64 3.71 -15.06
N PRO A 619 33.12 3.05 -16.15
CA PRO A 619 32.85 3.52 -17.51
C PRO A 619 31.37 3.55 -17.88
N VAL A 620 30.57 2.59 -17.39
CA VAL A 620 29.13 2.53 -17.68
C VAL A 620 28.41 3.72 -17.00
N LEU A 621 28.71 3.99 -15.73
CA LEU A 621 28.13 5.11 -15.01
C LEU A 621 28.60 6.46 -15.58
N ALA A 622 29.88 6.55 -15.98
CA ALA A 622 30.47 7.72 -16.62
C ALA A 622 29.76 8.07 -17.94
N VAL A 623 29.65 7.12 -18.88
CA VAL A 623 29.02 7.38 -20.18
C VAL A 623 27.52 7.61 -20.07
N HIS A 624 26.82 6.76 -19.32
CA HIS A 624 25.36 6.82 -19.29
C HIS A 624 24.82 7.89 -18.36
N LEU A 625 25.18 7.83 -17.08
CA LEU A 625 24.55 8.67 -16.06
C LEU A 625 25.23 10.04 -16.01
N ARG A 626 26.56 10.07 -15.88
CA ARG A 626 27.32 11.32 -15.82
C ARG A 626 27.35 12.04 -17.17
N GLY A 627 27.46 11.31 -18.29
CA GLY A 627 27.39 11.88 -19.64
C GLY A 627 26.04 12.55 -19.92
N THR A 628 24.92 11.89 -19.57
CA THR A 628 23.58 12.51 -19.66
C THR A 628 23.51 13.80 -18.84
N TYR A 629 24.03 13.80 -17.60
CA TYR A 629 24.13 15.00 -16.79
C TYR A 629 24.95 16.09 -17.47
N LYS A 630 26.15 15.77 -17.95
CA LYS A 630 27.11 16.71 -18.54
C LYS A 630 26.55 17.43 -19.76
N VAL A 631 26.01 16.69 -20.73
CA VAL A 631 25.46 17.26 -21.95
C VAL A 631 24.21 18.09 -21.64
N THR A 632 23.33 17.61 -20.76
CA THR A 632 22.16 18.39 -20.34
C THR A 632 22.56 19.65 -19.57
N LYS A 633 23.58 19.58 -18.71
CA LYS A 633 24.11 20.72 -17.94
C LYS A 633 24.62 21.82 -18.87
N ALA A 634 25.34 21.46 -19.93
CA ALA A 634 25.84 22.39 -20.93
C ALA A 634 24.72 22.99 -21.80
N ALA A 635 23.69 22.23 -22.14
CA ALA A 635 22.55 22.70 -22.96
C ALA A 635 21.58 23.59 -22.17
N TRP A 636 21.48 23.39 -20.85
CA TRP A 636 20.46 24.01 -19.99
C TRP A 636 20.44 25.54 -20.02
N PRO A 637 21.58 26.27 -19.95
CA PRO A 637 21.58 27.74 -20.01
C PRO A 637 20.99 28.29 -21.31
N TYR A 638 21.22 27.61 -22.44
CA TYR A 638 20.67 27.99 -23.75
C TYR A 638 19.16 27.78 -23.78
N MET A 639 18.68 26.61 -23.32
CA MET A 639 17.25 26.31 -23.25
C MET A 639 16.50 27.27 -22.30
N LEU A 640 17.11 27.62 -21.15
CA LEU A 640 16.56 28.62 -20.23
C LEU A 640 16.44 30.00 -20.89
N LYS A 641 17.48 30.45 -21.60
CA LYS A 641 17.48 31.73 -22.33
C LYS A 641 16.42 31.74 -23.43
N GLN A 642 16.27 30.64 -24.14
CA GLN A 642 15.29 30.45 -25.21
C GLN A 642 13.85 30.33 -24.71
N LYS A 643 13.64 29.98 -23.43
CA LYS A 643 12.35 29.52 -22.88
C LYS A 643 11.75 28.39 -23.72
N TYR A 644 12.62 27.50 -24.16
CA TYR A 644 12.27 26.35 -24.99
C TYR A 644 13.32 25.26 -24.84
N GLY A 645 12.88 24.04 -24.55
CA GLY A 645 13.71 22.85 -24.58
C GLY A 645 12.90 21.56 -24.60
N ARG A 646 13.38 20.56 -25.32
CA ARG A 646 12.82 19.20 -25.35
C ARG A 646 13.97 18.23 -25.11
N ILE A 647 13.99 17.62 -23.94
CA ILE A 647 15.05 16.69 -23.53
C ILE A 647 14.45 15.29 -23.48
N LEU A 648 15.06 14.37 -24.20
CA LEU A 648 14.72 12.96 -24.15
C LEU A 648 15.92 12.16 -23.68
N ASN A 649 15.75 11.43 -22.58
CA ASN A 649 16.81 10.61 -22.01
C ASN A 649 16.51 9.11 -22.22
N THR A 650 17.54 8.35 -22.58
CA THR A 650 17.41 6.90 -22.83
C THR A 650 17.69 6.09 -21.56
N THR A 651 16.65 5.56 -20.90
CA THR A 651 16.75 4.52 -19.87
C THR A 651 16.78 3.11 -20.52
N SER A 652 16.36 2.06 -19.81
CA SER A 652 16.22 0.70 -20.34
C SER A 652 15.29 -0.13 -19.45
N THR A 653 14.64 -1.16 -20.01
CA THR A 653 13.94 -2.19 -19.23
C THR A 653 14.87 -2.94 -18.28
N SER A 654 16.16 -3.10 -18.60
CA SER A 654 17.17 -3.60 -17.64
C SER A 654 17.36 -2.65 -16.47
N GLY A 655 17.21 -1.34 -16.69
CA GLY A 655 17.10 -0.36 -15.63
C GLY A 655 15.86 -0.62 -14.80
N ILE A 656 14.69 -0.54 -15.43
CA ILE A 656 13.38 -0.55 -14.78
C ILE A 656 13.14 -1.83 -13.96
N TYR A 657 13.55 -3.00 -14.45
CA TYR A 657 13.20 -4.28 -13.84
C TYR A 657 14.41 -5.05 -13.29
N GLY A 658 15.62 -4.49 -13.40
CA GLY A 658 16.87 -5.23 -13.20
C GLY A 658 17.12 -6.32 -14.26
N ASN A 659 18.38 -6.66 -14.49
CA ASN A 659 18.76 -7.76 -15.38
C ASN A 659 20.05 -8.43 -14.92
N PHE A 660 20.07 -9.77 -14.91
CA PHE A 660 21.24 -10.53 -14.45
C PHE A 660 22.50 -10.14 -15.24
N GLY A 661 23.59 -9.83 -14.54
CA GLY A 661 24.87 -9.45 -15.16
C GLY A 661 24.97 -7.98 -15.59
N GLN A 662 23.97 -7.16 -15.27
CA GLN A 662 23.90 -5.76 -15.69
C GLN A 662 23.78 -4.79 -14.50
N ALA A 663 24.35 -5.11 -13.33
CA ALA A 663 24.19 -4.29 -12.12
C ALA A 663 24.64 -2.83 -12.31
N ASN A 664 25.75 -2.60 -13.01
CA ASN A 664 26.23 -1.28 -13.44
C ASN A 664 25.25 -0.57 -14.38
N TYR A 665 24.81 -1.24 -15.44
CA TYR A 665 23.94 -0.68 -16.46
C TYR A 665 22.54 -0.38 -15.91
N SER A 666 21.96 -1.29 -15.12
CA SER A 666 20.68 -1.09 -14.45
C SER A 666 20.71 0.11 -13.51
N ALA A 667 21.77 0.23 -12.69
CA ALA A 667 21.96 1.38 -11.80
C ALA A 667 22.06 2.70 -12.58
N ALA A 668 22.84 2.72 -13.68
CA ALA A 668 23.00 3.91 -14.52
C ALA A 668 21.68 4.32 -15.17
N LYS A 669 20.99 3.37 -15.82
CA LYS A 669 19.77 3.64 -16.59
C LYS A 669 18.62 4.08 -15.69
N LEU A 670 18.49 3.54 -14.49
CA LEU A 670 17.45 4.01 -13.57
C LEU A 670 17.82 5.30 -12.85
N GLY A 671 19.12 5.58 -12.67
CA GLY A 671 19.58 6.91 -12.28
C GLY A 671 19.18 8.00 -13.28
N ILE A 672 19.22 7.70 -14.58
CA ILE A 672 18.75 8.62 -15.63
C ILE A 672 17.26 8.96 -15.45
N LEU A 673 16.42 8.00 -15.05
CA LEU A 673 15.00 8.27 -14.81
C LEU A 673 14.81 9.22 -13.62
N GLY A 674 15.58 9.04 -12.54
CA GLY A 674 15.52 9.92 -11.36
C GLY A 674 15.97 11.34 -11.70
N PHE A 675 17.06 11.44 -12.47
CA PHE A 675 17.55 12.69 -13.06
C PHE A 675 16.47 13.39 -13.91
N SER A 676 15.85 12.66 -14.84
CA SER A 676 14.80 13.19 -15.72
C SER A 676 13.59 13.71 -14.96
N ARG A 677 13.11 12.96 -13.95
CA ARG A 677 11.93 13.36 -13.15
C ARG A 677 12.18 14.64 -12.35
N ALA A 678 13.38 14.82 -11.80
CA ALA A 678 13.76 16.07 -11.14
C ALA A 678 13.79 17.23 -12.15
N LEU A 679 14.44 17.07 -13.30
CA LEU A 679 14.52 18.12 -14.32
C LEU A 679 13.17 18.48 -14.94
N ALA A 680 12.27 17.51 -15.10
CA ALA A 680 10.91 17.76 -15.58
C ALA A 680 10.21 18.80 -14.68
N ARG A 681 10.42 18.74 -13.36
CA ARG A 681 9.88 19.71 -12.40
C ARG A 681 10.59 21.07 -12.48
N GLU A 682 11.92 21.08 -12.61
CA GLU A 682 12.69 22.33 -12.70
C GLU A 682 12.46 23.10 -14.01
N GLY A 683 12.28 22.38 -15.11
CA GLY A 683 12.19 22.91 -16.47
C GLY A 683 10.79 23.35 -16.90
N ALA A 684 9.72 22.74 -16.36
CA ALA A 684 8.36 22.92 -16.85
C ALA A 684 7.93 24.39 -16.97
N LYS A 685 8.23 25.22 -15.95
CA LYS A 685 7.89 26.66 -15.95
C LYS A 685 8.63 27.49 -17.00
N TYR A 686 9.68 26.95 -17.60
CA TYR A 686 10.46 27.57 -18.67
C TYR A 686 10.16 26.96 -20.05
N ASN A 687 9.12 26.13 -20.17
CA ASN A 687 8.82 25.35 -21.39
C ASN A 687 10.02 24.47 -21.80
N ILE A 688 10.72 23.92 -20.80
CA ILE A 688 11.73 22.89 -20.96
C ILE A 688 11.14 21.58 -20.44
N PHE A 689 10.88 20.65 -21.34
CA PHE A 689 10.23 19.39 -21.02
C PHE A 689 11.19 18.23 -21.13
N VAL A 690 11.11 17.30 -20.17
CA VAL A 690 12.05 16.18 -20.03
C VAL A 690 11.28 14.88 -19.90
N ASN A 691 11.48 13.96 -20.84
CA ASN A 691 10.90 12.61 -20.81
C ASN A 691 11.97 11.53 -20.86
N THR A 692 11.59 10.31 -20.52
CA THR A 692 12.48 9.15 -20.52
C THR A 692 11.89 8.01 -21.35
N ILE A 693 12.72 7.35 -22.17
CA ILE A 693 12.31 6.18 -22.94
C ILE A 693 13.15 4.94 -22.63
N ALA A 694 12.53 3.77 -22.61
CA ALA A 694 13.13 2.45 -22.55
C ALA A 694 12.93 1.75 -23.91
N PRO A 695 13.86 1.95 -24.86
CA PRO A 695 13.74 1.39 -26.20
C PRO A 695 14.08 -0.12 -26.25
N ASN A 696 13.38 -0.85 -27.10
CA ASN A 696 13.75 -2.17 -27.57
C ASN A 696 14.04 -2.14 -29.08
N ALA A 697 15.28 -2.45 -29.45
CA ALA A 697 15.69 -2.59 -30.84
C ALA A 697 16.90 -3.52 -31.01
N GLY A 698 17.01 -4.08 -32.21
CA GLY A 698 18.18 -4.73 -32.75
C GLY A 698 19.25 -3.70 -33.09
N THR A 699 20.41 -3.82 -32.44
CA THR A 699 21.57 -2.95 -32.60
C THR A 699 22.84 -3.77 -32.43
N ASN A 700 24.00 -3.17 -32.70
CA ASN A 700 25.29 -3.80 -32.39
C ASN A 700 25.42 -4.18 -30.90
N MET A 701 24.78 -3.44 -29.98
CA MET A 701 24.79 -3.77 -28.55
C MET A 701 23.92 -4.98 -28.21
N THR A 702 22.82 -5.20 -28.92
CA THR A 702 21.90 -6.32 -28.65
C THR A 702 22.24 -7.57 -29.48
N ARG A 703 23.02 -7.42 -30.56
CA ARG A 703 23.52 -8.54 -31.38
C ARG A 703 24.32 -9.58 -30.59
N THR A 704 24.97 -9.19 -29.48
CA THR A 704 25.71 -10.14 -28.63
C THR A 704 24.81 -11.04 -27.78
N ILE A 705 23.52 -10.72 -27.68
CA ILE A 705 22.55 -11.44 -26.83
C ILE A 705 21.27 -11.86 -27.59
N MET A 706 21.13 -11.51 -28.87
CA MET A 706 19.98 -11.84 -29.72
C MET A 706 20.44 -12.55 -31.00
N PRO A 707 19.67 -13.52 -31.52
CA PRO A 707 19.87 -14.05 -32.87
C PRO A 707 19.77 -12.95 -33.93
N GLU A 708 20.54 -13.08 -35.02
CA GLU A 708 20.60 -12.05 -36.08
C GLU A 708 19.23 -11.75 -36.70
N GLU A 709 18.37 -12.76 -36.87
CA GLU A 709 17.01 -12.57 -37.37
C GLU A 709 16.18 -11.61 -36.49
N MET A 710 16.31 -11.71 -35.16
CA MET A 710 15.64 -10.80 -34.23
C MET A 710 16.25 -9.39 -34.29
N VAL A 711 17.58 -9.30 -34.45
CA VAL A 711 18.26 -8.00 -34.63
C VAL A 711 17.74 -7.29 -35.88
N GLN A 712 17.51 -8.02 -36.97
CA GLN A 712 16.96 -7.45 -38.20
C GLN A 712 15.46 -7.12 -38.09
N ALA A 713 14.70 -7.89 -37.31
CA ALA A 713 13.27 -7.67 -37.10
C ALA A 713 12.98 -6.42 -36.24
N PHE A 714 13.76 -6.21 -35.18
CA PHE A 714 13.58 -5.09 -34.24
C PHE A 714 14.24 -3.81 -34.73
N LYS A 715 13.68 -3.22 -35.79
CA LYS A 715 14.25 -2.03 -36.42
C LYS A 715 14.22 -0.81 -35.49
N PRO A 716 15.33 -0.07 -35.35
CA PRO A 716 15.33 1.19 -34.62
C PRO A 716 14.31 2.23 -35.12
N ASP A 717 13.93 2.16 -36.39
CA ASP A 717 12.87 2.99 -37.00
C ASP A 717 11.52 2.88 -36.28
N TYR A 718 11.23 1.76 -35.61
CA TYR A 718 9.98 1.56 -34.86
C TYR A 718 9.95 2.34 -33.53
N ILE A 719 11.05 2.97 -33.15
CA ILE A 719 11.13 3.79 -31.94
C ILE A 719 11.05 5.29 -32.26
N ALA A 720 11.64 5.70 -33.39
CA ALA A 720 11.78 7.11 -33.76
C ALA A 720 10.44 7.89 -33.72
N PRO A 721 9.28 7.38 -34.18
CA PRO A 721 8.02 8.10 -34.13
C PRO A 721 7.63 8.59 -32.72
N LEU A 722 7.81 7.78 -31.68
CA LEU A 722 7.54 8.20 -30.30
C LEU A 722 8.54 9.27 -29.83
N VAL A 723 9.82 9.12 -30.18
CA VAL A 723 10.87 10.11 -29.87
C VAL A 723 10.52 11.48 -30.44
N LEU A 724 10.11 11.52 -31.70
CA LEU A 724 9.71 12.75 -32.37
C LEU A 724 8.42 13.32 -31.77
N ALA A 725 7.43 12.47 -31.45
CA ALA A 725 6.21 12.92 -30.77
C ALA A 725 6.52 13.58 -29.41
N LEU A 726 7.34 12.94 -28.58
CA LEU A 726 7.77 13.45 -27.26
C LEU A 726 8.60 14.73 -27.34
N CYS A 727 9.30 14.96 -28.45
CA CYS A 727 10.09 16.18 -28.68
C CYS A 727 9.30 17.28 -29.42
N SER A 728 8.04 17.05 -29.76
CA SER A 728 7.21 18.02 -30.47
C SER A 728 6.48 18.97 -29.52
N ASP A 729 6.01 20.11 -30.07
CA ASP A 729 5.10 21.01 -29.36
C ASP A 729 3.67 20.48 -29.27
N LYS A 730 3.42 19.31 -29.89
CA LYS A 730 2.12 18.63 -29.93
C LYS A 730 2.01 17.49 -28.94
N CYS A 731 3.08 17.17 -28.20
CA CYS A 731 3.05 16.12 -27.18
C CYS A 731 2.01 16.46 -26.09
N PRO A 732 1.00 15.60 -25.87
CA PRO A 732 0.13 15.74 -24.71
C PRO A 732 0.92 15.34 -23.46
N ASP A 733 0.65 15.99 -22.33
CA ASP A 733 1.35 15.75 -21.05
C ASP A 733 2.88 15.77 -21.21
N PRO A 734 3.48 16.89 -21.64
CA PRO A 734 4.72 16.88 -22.40
C PRO A 734 5.97 16.57 -21.58
N THR A 735 5.89 16.30 -20.28
CA THR A 735 7.08 16.16 -19.41
C THR A 735 6.87 15.16 -18.27
N GLY A 736 7.96 14.57 -17.80
CA GLY A 736 8.01 13.68 -16.64
C GLY A 736 7.63 12.22 -16.93
N GLY A 737 7.27 11.89 -18.17
CA GLY A 737 6.85 10.55 -18.56
C GLY A 737 8.00 9.54 -18.70
N LEU A 738 7.65 8.27 -18.50
CA LEU A 738 8.49 7.10 -18.78
C LEU A 738 7.73 6.21 -19.77
N TYR A 739 8.36 5.88 -20.90
CA TYR A 739 7.72 5.09 -21.96
C TYR A 739 8.59 3.93 -22.39
N GLU A 740 8.02 2.74 -22.49
CA GLU A 740 8.62 1.59 -23.17
C GLU A 740 8.15 1.56 -24.62
N VAL A 741 9.06 1.25 -25.54
CA VAL A 741 8.79 1.38 -26.98
C VAL A 741 9.62 0.42 -27.82
N GLY A 742 8.97 -0.17 -28.82
CA GLY A 742 9.59 -1.07 -29.80
C GLY A 742 8.51 -1.82 -30.59
N SER A 743 8.87 -2.38 -31.75
CA SER A 743 7.98 -3.27 -32.52
C SER A 743 6.59 -2.70 -32.87
N GLY A 744 6.45 -1.39 -33.04
CA GLY A 744 5.15 -0.75 -33.30
C GLY A 744 4.32 -0.46 -32.03
N TRP A 745 4.78 -0.90 -30.85
CA TRP A 745 4.12 -0.69 -29.57
C TRP A 745 4.76 0.46 -28.76
N GLN A 746 3.92 1.20 -28.03
CA GLN A 746 4.34 2.25 -27.09
C GLN A 746 3.45 2.20 -25.84
N GLY A 747 4.05 2.08 -24.65
CA GLY A 747 3.30 2.07 -23.39
C GLY A 747 3.97 2.92 -22.32
N GLN A 748 3.16 3.70 -21.59
CA GLN A 748 3.64 4.46 -20.44
C GLN A 748 3.81 3.54 -19.21
N THR A 749 4.91 3.70 -18.49
CA THR A 749 5.20 2.96 -17.24
C THR A 749 5.23 3.94 -16.06
N ARG A 750 4.53 3.61 -14.98
CA ARG A 750 4.41 4.41 -13.75
C ARG A 750 4.53 3.56 -12.49
N TRP A 751 4.51 4.20 -11.33
CA TRP A 751 4.41 3.52 -10.05
C TRP A 751 2.96 3.13 -9.73
N GLN A 752 2.78 1.95 -9.14
CA GLN A 752 1.60 1.61 -8.34
C GLN A 752 2.08 1.31 -6.91
N ARG A 753 1.30 1.74 -5.92
CA ARG A 753 1.57 1.52 -4.51
C ARG A 753 0.38 0.79 -3.87
N SER A 754 0.65 -0.15 -2.99
CA SER A 754 -0.40 -0.85 -2.22
C SER A 754 -1.08 0.09 -1.23
N GLY A 755 -2.28 -0.25 -0.75
CA GLY A 755 -2.92 0.51 0.32
C GLY A 755 -2.09 0.53 1.62
N GLY A 756 -1.22 -0.46 1.79
CA GLY A 756 -0.32 -0.58 2.92
C GLY A 756 -1.05 -0.72 4.25
N VAL A 757 -0.31 -0.52 5.35
CA VAL A 757 -0.85 -0.57 6.71
C VAL A 757 -0.34 0.62 7.51
N GLY A 758 -1.27 1.28 8.21
CA GLY A 758 -0.97 2.28 9.23
C GLY A 758 -0.88 1.64 10.61
N PHE A 759 0.23 1.87 11.30
CA PHE A 759 0.55 1.36 12.62
C PHE A 759 0.51 2.48 13.67
N PRO A 760 0.12 2.16 14.92
CA PRO A 760 0.22 3.05 16.07
C PRO A 760 1.60 3.73 16.21
N THR A 761 1.67 5.06 16.10
CA THR A 761 2.81 5.94 16.36
C THR A 761 2.93 6.35 17.82
N ASN A 762 1.89 6.13 18.62
CA ASN A 762 1.93 6.32 20.08
C ASN A 762 2.52 5.12 20.85
N LYS A 763 2.89 4.04 20.15
CA LYS A 763 3.53 2.85 20.71
C LYS A 763 4.76 2.50 19.88
N LYS A 764 5.68 1.76 20.47
CA LYS A 764 6.83 1.20 19.75
C LYS A 764 6.31 0.16 18.76
N LEU A 765 6.62 0.35 17.47
CA LEU A 765 6.34 -0.64 16.42
C LEU A 765 7.44 -1.70 16.43
N SER A 766 7.07 -2.99 16.45
CA SER A 766 8.04 -4.09 16.39
C SER A 766 8.04 -4.79 15.02
N PRO A 767 9.15 -5.46 14.62
CA PRO A 767 9.17 -6.27 13.40
C PRO A 767 8.07 -7.35 13.38
N GLU A 768 7.74 -7.91 14.54
CA GLU A 768 6.71 -8.94 14.68
C GLU A 768 5.32 -8.39 14.33
N ASP A 769 5.03 -7.15 14.71
CA ASP A 769 3.77 -6.48 14.34
C ASP A 769 3.68 -6.24 12.82
N VAL A 770 4.79 -5.87 12.19
CA VAL A 770 4.89 -5.75 10.73
C VAL A 770 4.70 -7.11 10.06
N ALA A 771 5.37 -8.15 10.56
CA ALA A 771 5.27 -9.50 10.01
C ALA A 771 3.83 -10.06 10.08
N LYS A 772 3.09 -9.78 11.15
CA LYS A 772 1.66 -10.17 11.28
C LYS A 772 0.76 -9.53 10.23
N GLN A 773 1.10 -8.32 9.78
CA GLN A 773 0.34 -7.57 8.78
C GLN A 773 0.93 -7.68 7.37
N TRP A 774 1.92 -8.56 7.16
CA TRP A 774 2.69 -8.63 5.92
C TRP A 774 1.82 -8.74 4.67
N GLN A 775 0.81 -9.63 4.71
CA GLN A 775 -0.08 -9.84 3.56
C GLN A 775 -0.80 -8.55 3.16
N LYS A 776 -1.31 -7.77 4.12
CA LYS A 776 -1.96 -6.48 3.83
C LYS A 776 -1.00 -5.39 3.35
N ILE A 777 0.27 -5.45 3.77
CA ILE A 777 1.29 -4.49 3.32
C ILE A 777 1.58 -4.68 1.83
N VAL A 778 1.60 -5.93 1.37
CA VAL A 778 2.00 -6.28 -0.01
C VAL A 778 0.82 -6.49 -0.96
N ASP A 779 -0.41 -6.33 -0.48
CA ASP A 779 -1.65 -6.51 -1.25
C ASP A 779 -1.95 -5.29 -2.14
N PHE A 780 -2.03 -5.52 -3.44
CA PHE A 780 -2.40 -4.50 -4.44
C PHE A 780 -3.85 -4.61 -4.92
N ASP A 781 -4.57 -5.65 -4.49
CA ASP A 781 -5.87 -6.05 -5.04
C ASP A 781 -7.03 -5.81 -4.06
N ASP A 782 -6.74 -5.26 -2.87
CA ASP A 782 -7.73 -4.90 -1.84
C ASP A 782 -8.54 -3.61 -2.11
N GLY A 783 -8.41 -3.04 -3.31
CA GLY A 783 -9.11 -1.83 -3.74
C GLY A 783 -8.52 -0.52 -3.22
N ARG A 784 -7.42 -0.54 -2.45
CA ARG A 784 -6.77 0.67 -1.89
C ARG A 784 -5.50 1.08 -2.63
N ALA A 785 -5.06 0.32 -3.64
CA ALA A 785 -3.87 0.65 -4.41
C ALA A 785 -4.03 1.99 -5.15
N ASP A 786 -2.97 2.80 -5.14
CA ASP A 786 -2.91 4.11 -5.80
C ASP A 786 -1.67 4.25 -6.70
N ASN A 787 -1.52 5.41 -7.33
CA ASN A 787 -0.45 5.70 -8.29
C ASN A 787 0.26 7.01 -7.92
N PRO A 788 1.15 7.00 -6.91
CA PRO A 788 1.79 8.21 -6.42
C PRO A 788 2.68 8.83 -7.51
N ALA A 789 2.61 10.16 -7.61
CA ALA A 789 3.38 10.93 -8.58
C ALA A 789 4.38 11.89 -7.92
N ASP A 790 4.25 12.15 -6.62
CA ASP A 790 5.18 12.98 -5.85
C ASP A 790 5.28 12.57 -4.37
N ALA A 791 6.21 13.21 -3.65
CA ALA A 791 6.47 12.93 -2.24
C ALA A 791 5.31 13.31 -1.30
N ALA A 792 4.41 14.21 -1.71
CA ALA A 792 3.27 14.61 -0.90
C ALA A 792 2.25 13.47 -0.78
N ASP A 793 2.14 12.60 -1.78
CA ASP A 793 1.27 11.42 -1.75
C ASP A 793 1.68 10.41 -0.67
N GLY A 794 2.98 10.29 -0.35
CA GLY A 794 3.47 9.52 0.80
C GLY A 794 3.14 10.19 2.13
N LEU A 795 3.28 11.51 2.20
CA LEU A 795 2.97 12.27 3.42
C LEU A 795 1.48 12.22 3.77
N LYS A 796 0.58 12.22 2.78
CA LYS A 796 -0.87 12.06 3.00
C LYS A 796 -1.20 10.78 3.78
N SER A 797 -0.59 9.64 3.42
CA SER A 797 -0.80 8.36 4.12
C SER A 797 -0.30 8.39 5.57
N ILE A 798 0.82 9.08 5.79
CA ILE A 798 1.38 9.30 7.14
C ILE A 798 0.48 10.21 7.98
N MET A 799 0.01 11.32 7.43
CA MET A 799 -0.88 12.24 8.13
C MET A 799 -2.21 11.57 8.45
N ALA A 800 -2.79 10.84 7.49
CA ALA A 800 -3.99 10.04 7.71
C ALA A 800 -3.78 8.98 8.82
N ASN A 801 -2.59 8.36 8.88
CA ASN A 801 -2.24 7.46 9.98
C ASN A 801 -2.15 8.21 11.32
N ALA A 802 -1.52 9.38 11.39
CA ALA A 802 -1.39 10.18 12.60
C ALA A 802 -2.74 10.72 13.11
N GLU A 803 -3.60 11.18 12.22
CA GLU A 803 -4.96 11.63 12.52
C GLU A 803 -5.82 10.51 13.10
N LYS A 804 -5.72 9.30 12.54
CA LYS A 804 -6.37 8.09 13.10
C LYS A 804 -5.99 7.85 14.57
N GLN A 805 -4.83 8.33 15.05
CA GLN A 805 -4.36 8.11 16.42
C GLN A 805 -4.56 9.27 17.38
N LYS A 806 -4.58 10.52 16.88
CA LYS A 806 -4.94 11.69 17.69
C LYS A 806 -6.40 11.61 18.21
N SER A 807 -7.21 10.74 17.61
CA SER A 807 -8.53 10.31 18.14
C SER A 807 -8.47 9.62 19.53
N GLY A 808 -7.29 9.22 20.00
CA GLY A 808 -7.08 8.37 21.19
C GLY A 808 -6.48 8.99 22.46
N GLY A 809 -6.07 10.27 22.51
CA GLY A 809 -5.57 10.80 23.78
C GLY A 809 -4.90 12.17 23.76
N ALA A 810 -5.68 13.23 23.94
CA ALA A 810 -5.25 14.44 24.62
C ALA A 810 -6.48 15.19 25.18
N LYS A 811 -6.44 15.57 26.46
CA LYS A 811 -7.39 16.52 27.04
C LYS A 811 -7.02 17.93 26.56
N PRO A 812 -7.93 18.73 25.97
CA PRO A 812 -7.64 20.13 25.69
C PRO A 812 -7.67 20.94 26.99
N LYS A 813 -6.68 21.83 27.15
CA LYS A 813 -6.77 22.95 28.10
C LYS A 813 -7.83 23.91 27.57
N SER A 814 -8.88 24.15 28.36
CA SER A 814 -9.92 25.14 28.10
C SER A 814 -9.38 26.56 28.21
N GLY A 815 -9.84 27.46 27.34
CA GLY A 815 -9.91 28.89 27.70
C GLY A 815 -9.54 29.95 26.66
N LYS A 816 -9.16 29.62 25.42
CA LYS A 816 -8.96 30.66 24.39
C LYS A 816 -9.97 30.53 23.25
N VAL A 817 -10.71 31.62 23.01
CA VAL A 817 -11.61 31.79 21.86
C VAL A 817 -10.80 31.57 20.58
N ASN A 818 -11.28 30.70 19.68
CA ASN A 818 -10.63 30.45 18.40
C ASN A 818 -11.30 31.32 17.33
N GLN A 819 -10.76 32.52 17.13
CA GLN A 819 -11.33 33.51 16.20
C GLN A 819 -11.40 33.01 14.75
N GLU A 820 -10.40 32.22 14.32
CA GLU A 820 -10.36 31.65 12.97
C GLU A 820 -11.55 30.71 12.70
N ILE A 821 -11.91 29.87 13.67
CA ILE A 821 -13.09 29.00 13.56
C ILE A 821 -14.38 29.83 13.50
N LEU A 822 -14.48 30.90 14.29
CA LEU A 822 -15.66 31.77 14.26
C LEU A 822 -15.80 32.49 12.91
N ASP A 823 -14.69 32.95 12.34
CA ASP A 823 -14.66 33.61 11.02
C ASP A 823 -15.03 32.62 9.91
N ASN A 824 -14.54 31.37 9.98
CA ASN A 824 -14.90 30.30 9.05
C ASN A 824 -16.39 29.95 9.12
N ILE A 825 -16.98 29.90 10.31
CA ILE A 825 -18.43 29.68 10.50
C ILE A 825 -19.24 30.79 9.82
N GLU A 826 -18.86 32.05 10.01
CA GLU A 826 -19.56 33.18 9.42
C GLU A 826 -19.37 33.26 7.89
N ALA A 827 -18.20 32.87 7.37
CA ALA A 827 -17.98 32.72 5.94
C ALA A 827 -18.85 31.59 5.35
N ALA A 828 -18.88 30.42 6.00
CA ALA A 828 -19.64 29.26 5.54
C ALA A 828 -21.17 29.49 5.57
N LYS A 829 -21.69 30.23 6.55
CA LYS A 829 -23.11 30.65 6.59
C LYS A 829 -23.51 31.53 5.40
N LYS A 830 -22.58 32.35 4.90
CA LYS A 830 -22.80 33.26 3.76
C LYS A 830 -22.58 32.58 2.40
N ALA A 831 -21.83 31.48 2.39
CA ALA A 831 -21.53 30.73 1.17
C ALA A 831 -22.81 30.15 0.54
N LYS A 832 -22.87 30.17 -0.79
CA LYS A 832 -23.95 29.57 -1.57
C LYS A 832 -23.47 28.27 -2.20
N SER A 833 -24.22 27.20 -2.06
CA SER A 833 -23.97 25.96 -2.81
C SER A 833 -24.39 26.14 -4.27
N GLU A 834 -23.61 25.56 -5.19
CA GLU A 834 -23.90 25.54 -6.63
C GLU A 834 -25.04 24.56 -6.99
N GLY A 835 -25.50 23.76 -6.03
CA GLY A 835 -26.51 22.73 -6.24
C GLY A 835 -25.90 21.44 -6.78
N SER A 836 -26.39 20.31 -6.32
CA SER A 836 -25.94 18.99 -6.79
C SER A 836 -27.11 18.22 -7.38
N GLU A 837 -26.87 17.63 -8.55
CA GLU A 837 -27.86 16.83 -9.25
C GLU A 837 -28.10 15.50 -8.53
N TYR A 838 -29.38 15.11 -8.43
CA TYR A 838 -29.80 13.80 -7.96
C TYR A 838 -30.86 13.26 -8.92
N VAL A 839 -30.52 12.20 -9.65
CA VAL A 839 -31.42 11.51 -10.58
C VAL A 839 -31.89 10.22 -9.92
N TYR A 840 -33.18 9.94 -10.01
CA TYR A 840 -33.75 8.70 -9.52
C TYR A 840 -34.90 8.23 -10.41
N ASP A 841 -35.13 6.93 -10.41
CA ASP A 841 -36.22 6.28 -11.11
C ASP A 841 -36.99 5.30 -10.19
N ASP A 842 -37.86 4.48 -10.78
CA ASP A 842 -38.67 3.51 -10.06
C ASP A 842 -37.82 2.50 -9.26
N LYS A 843 -36.62 2.15 -9.74
CA LYS A 843 -35.71 1.23 -9.07
C LYS A 843 -35.24 1.83 -7.74
N ASP A 844 -34.89 3.11 -7.73
CA ASP A 844 -34.44 3.79 -6.51
C ASP A 844 -35.58 3.93 -5.50
N VAL A 845 -36.81 4.18 -5.99
CA VAL A 845 -38.02 4.21 -5.17
C VAL A 845 -38.27 2.85 -4.52
N ILE A 846 -38.26 1.77 -5.30
CA ILE A 846 -38.48 0.40 -4.78
C ILE A 846 -37.37 0.05 -3.78
N LEU A 847 -36.11 0.34 -4.11
CA LEU A 847 -34.96 0.06 -3.25
C LEU A 847 -35.08 0.78 -1.89
N TYR A 848 -35.48 2.05 -1.89
CA TYR A 848 -35.71 2.80 -0.65
C TYR A 848 -36.85 2.21 0.17
N ASN A 849 -37.99 1.90 -0.47
CA ASN A 849 -39.15 1.33 0.20
C ASN A 849 -38.82 -0.03 0.84
N LEU A 850 -38.09 -0.91 0.12
CA LEU A 850 -37.57 -2.17 0.65
C LEU A 850 -36.58 -1.95 1.80
N GLY A 851 -35.71 -0.94 1.68
CA GLY A 851 -34.79 -0.50 2.74
C GLY A 851 -35.50 -0.04 4.02
N LEU A 852 -36.78 0.30 3.95
CA LEU A 852 -37.66 0.60 5.08
C LEU A 852 -38.60 -0.55 5.45
N GLY A 853 -38.34 -1.77 4.96
CA GLY A 853 -39.10 -2.96 5.32
C GLY A 853 -40.42 -3.13 4.58
N ALA A 854 -40.63 -2.45 3.45
CA ALA A 854 -41.74 -2.79 2.55
C ALA A 854 -41.61 -4.26 2.10
N LYS A 855 -42.73 -4.95 2.02
CA LYS A 855 -42.79 -6.38 1.68
C LYS A 855 -43.26 -6.55 0.24
N ARG A 856 -43.03 -7.74 -0.32
CA ARG A 856 -43.58 -8.14 -1.64
C ARG A 856 -45.11 -7.97 -1.75
N THR A 857 -45.82 -7.91 -0.64
CA THR A 857 -47.28 -7.73 -0.57
C THR A 857 -47.70 -6.26 -0.61
N ASP A 858 -46.78 -5.33 -0.37
CA ASP A 858 -47.05 -3.90 -0.35
C ASP A 858 -46.91 -3.32 -1.76
N LEU A 859 -47.72 -3.84 -2.70
CA LEU A 859 -47.59 -3.56 -4.14
C LEU A 859 -47.45 -2.07 -4.51
N PRO A 860 -48.16 -1.11 -3.89
CA PRO A 860 -47.95 0.32 -4.15
C PRO A 860 -46.52 0.84 -3.88
N PHE A 861 -45.70 0.10 -3.13
CA PHE A 861 -44.34 0.49 -2.77
C PHE A 861 -43.25 -0.32 -3.51
N VAL A 862 -43.60 -1.46 -4.09
CA VAL A 862 -42.61 -2.42 -4.63
C VAL A 862 -42.86 -2.83 -6.08
N PHE A 863 -43.92 -2.29 -6.72
CA PHE A 863 -44.27 -2.61 -8.10
C PHE A 863 -44.61 -1.34 -8.88
N GLU A 864 -43.74 -1.01 -9.82
CA GLU A 864 -43.76 0.20 -10.64
C GLU A 864 -44.99 0.31 -11.55
N ASN A 865 -45.59 -0.82 -11.95
CA ASN A 865 -46.82 -0.84 -12.75
C ASN A 865 -48.10 -0.88 -11.91
N ASN A 866 -48.01 -0.71 -10.59
CA ASN A 866 -49.20 -0.51 -9.77
C ASN A 866 -49.78 0.89 -10.02
N ASP A 867 -51.10 1.01 -10.20
CA ASP A 867 -51.77 2.32 -10.41
C ASP A 867 -51.52 3.34 -9.29
N ASN A 868 -51.12 2.88 -8.11
CA ASN A 868 -50.78 3.70 -6.94
C ASN A 868 -49.29 3.61 -6.56
N PHE A 869 -48.41 3.29 -7.52
CA PHE A 869 -46.97 3.23 -7.27
C PHE A 869 -46.46 4.56 -6.72
N GLN A 870 -45.79 4.50 -5.57
CA GLN A 870 -45.38 5.69 -4.83
C GLN A 870 -44.14 5.41 -3.97
N VAL A 871 -43.44 6.49 -3.65
CA VAL A 871 -42.34 6.45 -2.68
C VAL A 871 -42.85 6.81 -1.29
N LEU A 872 -42.29 6.17 -0.26
CA LEU A 872 -42.57 6.55 1.12
C LEU A 872 -42.16 8.01 1.37
N PRO A 873 -43.00 8.83 2.04
CA PRO A 873 -42.78 10.28 2.18
C PRO A 873 -41.41 10.69 2.75
N THR A 874 -40.82 9.84 3.59
CA THR A 874 -39.51 10.06 4.20
C THR A 874 -38.34 10.03 3.21
N PHE A 875 -38.54 9.59 1.96
CA PHE A 875 -37.52 9.61 0.90
C PHE A 875 -36.88 10.98 0.69
N GLY A 876 -37.57 12.07 1.07
CA GLY A 876 -37.03 13.42 1.02
C GLY A 876 -35.71 13.64 1.76
N VAL A 877 -35.29 12.72 2.64
CA VAL A 877 -33.96 12.76 3.30
C VAL A 877 -32.83 12.18 2.43
N ILE A 878 -33.13 11.53 1.32
CA ILE A 878 -32.13 10.83 0.49
C ILE A 878 -31.34 11.76 -0.44
N PRO A 879 -31.96 12.71 -1.18
CA PRO A 879 -31.24 13.55 -2.15
C PRO A 879 -30.09 14.38 -1.58
N GLN A 880 -29.99 14.55 -0.25
CA GLN A 880 -28.91 15.28 0.40
C GLN A 880 -27.57 14.53 0.46
N PHE A 881 -27.55 13.19 0.37
CA PHE A 881 -26.32 12.41 0.58
C PHE A 881 -25.30 12.53 -0.56
N GLY A 882 -25.75 12.90 -1.76
CA GLY A 882 -24.88 13.21 -2.89
C GLY A 882 -24.57 14.70 -3.05
N ALA A 883 -25.05 15.57 -2.15
CA ALA A 883 -24.96 17.00 -2.31
C ALA A 883 -23.70 17.60 -1.68
N ALA A 884 -22.95 18.39 -2.47
CA ALA A 884 -21.73 19.04 -2.01
C ALA A 884 -22.03 20.36 -1.28
N PRO A 885 -21.66 20.50 0.02
CA PRO A 885 -21.71 21.78 0.70
C PRO A 885 -20.63 22.73 0.15
N SER A 886 -20.88 24.04 0.23
CA SER A 886 -19.92 25.09 -0.13
C SER A 886 -18.86 25.35 0.96
N TYR A 887 -18.76 24.46 1.95
CA TYR A 887 -17.89 24.59 3.12
C TYR A 887 -17.36 23.23 3.55
N ASN A 888 -16.18 23.23 4.17
CA ASN A 888 -15.59 22.05 4.79
C ASN A 888 -15.97 22.02 6.28
N ILE A 889 -16.59 20.92 6.72
CA ILE A 889 -17.03 20.76 8.12
C ILE A 889 -15.82 20.79 9.09
N GLY A 890 -14.65 20.33 8.65
CA GLY A 890 -13.43 20.32 9.45
C GLY A 890 -12.96 21.71 9.87
N ASP A 891 -13.31 22.74 9.10
CA ASP A 891 -12.89 24.13 9.35
C ASP A 891 -13.84 24.86 10.32
N LEU A 892 -14.99 24.25 10.64
CA LEU A 892 -16.06 24.85 11.44
C LEU A 892 -15.98 24.50 12.93
N MET A 893 -15.09 23.59 13.33
CA MET A 893 -14.94 23.15 14.72
C MET A 893 -13.57 22.52 14.97
N PRO A 894 -13.03 22.60 16.18
CA PRO A 894 -11.73 22.01 16.49
C PRO A 894 -11.82 20.48 16.50
N ASN A 895 -10.76 19.80 16.10
CA ASN A 895 -10.64 18.33 16.22
C ASN A 895 -11.82 17.56 15.58
N PHE A 896 -12.39 18.04 14.48
CA PHE A 896 -13.48 17.34 13.78
C PHE A 896 -13.06 15.90 13.45
N ASN A 897 -13.84 14.93 13.92
CA ASN A 897 -13.65 13.52 13.59
C ASN A 897 -15.00 12.95 13.13
N PRO A 898 -15.11 12.48 11.87
CA PRO A 898 -16.36 11.93 11.34
C PRO A 898 -16.83 10.67 12.10
N MET A 899 -15.94 9.96 12.79
CA MET A 899 -16.29 8.79 13.62
C MET A 899 -16.96 9.18 14.94
N LEU A 900 -16.79 10.43 15.37
CA LEU A 900 -17.42 10.99 16.55
C LEU A 900 -18.71 11.76 16.25
N LEU A 901 -19.05 11.86 14.97
CA LEU A 901 -20.28 12.47 14.46
C LEU A 901 -21.44 11.51 14.67
N LEU A 902 -22.46 12.00 15.37
CA LEU A 902 -23.74 11.32 15.53
C LEU A 902 -24.85 12.18 14.91
N HIS A 903 -25.73 11.56 14.12
CA HIS A 903 -26.93 12.23 13.63
C HIS A 903 -27.86 12.48 14.83
N GLY A 904 -28.08 13.75 15.18
CA GLY A 904 -28.75 14.14 16.42
C GLY A 904 -30.26 14.32 16.26
N GLU A 905 -30.66 15.16 15.31
CA GLU A 905 -32.06 15.51 15.03
C GLU A 905 -32.27 15.60 13.53
N GLN A 906 -33.48 15.29 13.09
CA GLN A 906 -33.90 15.38 11.69
C GLN A 906 -35.27 16.06 11.62
N TYR A 907 -35.37 17.04 10.74
CA TYR A 907 -36.61 17.64 10.27
C TYR A 907 -36.71 17.44 8.76
N LEU A 908 -37.88 17.04 8.28
CA LEU A 908 -38.22 16.93 6.87
C LEU A 908 -39.57 17.61 6.65
N GLU A 909 -39.63 18.52 5.68
CA GLU A 909 -40.85 19.09 5.12
C GLU A 909 -40.98 18.65 3.66
N ILE A 910 -42.18 18.16 3.31
CA ILE A 910 -42.55 17.75 1.97
C ILE A 910 -43.38 18.87 1.36
N ARG A 911 -42.83 19.51 0.34
CA ARG A 911 -43.40 20.71 -0.27
C ARG A 911 -44.28 20.40 -1.48
N LYS A 912 -44.12 19.21 -2.07
CA LYS A 912 -44.92 18.74 -3.20
C LYS A 912 -45.45 17.32 -2.96
N PHE A 913 -46.75 17.14 -3.20
CA PHE A 913 -47.44 15.84 -3.22
C PHE A 913 -48.26 15.68 -4.52
N PRO A 914 -48.37 14.47 -5.10
CA PRO A 914 -47.58 13.28 -4.75
C PRO A 914 -46.09 13.52 -5.05
N ILE A 915 -45.22 12.82 -4.32
CA ILE A 915 -43.79 12.85 -4.60
C ILE A 915 -43.56 12.13 -5.94
N PRO A 916 -42.85 12.73 -6.90
CA PRO A 916 -42.56 12.06 -8.17
C PRO A 916 -41.84 10.73 -7.93
N THR A 917 -42.19 9.69 -8.68
CA THR A 917 -41.57 8.36 -8.57
C THR A 917 -40.34 8.19 -9.46
N SER A 918 -40.04 9.20 -10.28
CA SER A 918 -38.79 9.37 -11.00
C SER A 918 -38.57 10.87 -11.22
N GLY A 919 -37.33 11.27 -11.43
CA GLY A 919 -37.03 12.67 -11.73
C GLY A 919 -35.57 13.03 -11.59
N LYS A 920 -35.27 14.24 -12.06
CA LYS A 920 -33.99 14.90 -11.89
C LYS A 920 -34.18 16.06 -10.91
N LEU A 921 -33.49 16.01 -9.79
CA LEU A 921 -33.55 17.00 -8.73
C LEU A 921 -32.23 17.77 -8.64
N ILE A 922 -32.27 18.99 -8.11
CA ILE A 922 -31.08 19.75 -7.71
C ILE A 922 -31.19 20.09 -6.23
N THR A 923 -30.18 19.70 -5.46
CA THR A 923 -30.14 19.80 -4.01
C THR A 923 -29.12 20.83 -3.55
N TYR A 924 -29.56 21.77 -2.68
CA TYR A 924 -28.78 22.92 -2.23
C TYR A 924 -28.57 22.87 -0.70
N PRO A 925 -27.47 22.26 -0.22
CA PRO A 925 -27.11 22.28 1.20
C PRO A 925 -26.57 23.65 1.63
N LYS A 926 -26.85 24.02 2.88
CA LYS A 926 -26.44 25.30 3.48
C LYS A 926 -26.19 25.15 4.99
N LEU A 927 -25.13 25.80 5.48
CA LEU A 927 -24.87 25.92 6.91
C LEU A 927 -25.88 26.87 7.56
N VAL A 928 -26.57 26.40 8.61
CA VAL A 928 -27.50 27.21 9.40
C VAL A 928 -26.76 27.82 10.60
N GLU A 929 -26.21 26.97 11.46
CA GLU A 929 -25.44 27.41 12.62
C GLU A 929 -24.51 26.30 13.15
N VAL A 930 -23.55 26.70 13.98
CA VAL A 930 -22.69 25.79 14.75
C VAL A 930 -22.77 26.19 16.22
N VAL A 931 -23.12 25.24 17.09
CA VAL A 931 -23.30 25.46 18.52
C VAL A 931 -22.14 24.81 19.30
N ASP A 932 -21.51 25.56 20.19
CA ASP A 932 -20.44 25.09 21.06
C ASP A 932 -21.02 24.54 22.38
N LYS A 933 -20.91 23.24 22.60
CA LYS A 933 -21.33 22.56 23.85
C LYS A 933 -20.16 22.31 24.80
N GLY A 934 -19.06 23.05 24.65
CA GLY A 934 -17.85 22.98 25.47
C GLY A 934 -16.97 21.79 25.12
N ASN A 935 -17.50 20.56 25.17
CA ASN A 935 -16.77 19.34 24.79
C ASN A 935 -17.38 18.64 23.55
N ALA A 936 -18.25 19.33 22.83
CA ALA A 936 -18.83 18.89 21.57
C ALA A 936 -19.27 20.10 20.74
N ALA A 937 -19.37 19.92 19.44
CA ALA A 937 -20.04 20.87 18.54
C ALA A 937 -21.35 20.28 18.03
N ILE A 938 -22.32 21.13 17.76
CA ILE A 938 -23.52 20.76 16.99
C ILE A 938 -23.49 21.57 15.70
N LEU A 939 -23.33 20.87 14.58
CA LEU A 939 -23.46 21.44 13.25
C LEU A 939 -24.92 21.33 12.80
N ILE A 940 -25.53 22.43 12.38
CA ILE A 940 -26.88 22.43 11.84
C ILE A 940 -26.83 22.83 10.37
N SER A 941 -27.32 21.94 9.52
CA SER A 941 -27.38 22.14 8.07
C SER A 941 -28.83 22.09 7.59
N SER A 942 -29.19 22.98 6.68
CA SER A 942 -30.46 22.97 5.95
C SER A 942 -30.21 22.56 4.51
N THR A 943 -31.15 21.85 3.90
CA THR A 943 -31.06 21.41 2.51
C THR A 943 -32.38 21.61 1.81
N THR A 944 -32.39 22.38 0.72
CA THR A 944 -33.55 22.54 -0.17
C THR A 944 -33.33 21.71 -1.44
N THR A 945 -34.28 20.85 -1.78
CA THR A 945 -34.24 20.04 -3.00
C THR A 945 -35.34 20.49 -3.95
N LYS A 946 -34.96 20.79 -5.19
CA LYS A 946 -35.83 21.32 -6.24
C LYS A 946 -35.93 20.36 -7.41
N ASP A 947 -37.06 20.39 -8.12
CA ASP A 947 -37.18 19.78 -9.44
C ASP A 947 -36.27 20.53 -10.43
N ALA A 948 -35.45 19.81 -11.19
CA ALA A 948 -34.47 20.43 -12.09
C ALA A 948 -35.11 21.11 -13.30
N ALA A 949 -36.29 20.67 -13.73
CA ALA A 949 -36.99 21.22 -14.88
C ALA A 949 -37.86 22.43 -14.52
N THR A 950 -38.57 22.36 -13.39
CA THR A 950 -39.52 23.42 -12.98
C THR A 950 -38.95 24.41 -11.97
N GLY A 951 -37.88 24.04 -11.25
CA GLY A 951 -37.31 24.83 -10.15
C GLY A 951 -38.15 24.85 -8.87
N GLU A 952 -39.26 24.10 -8.85
CA GLU A 952 -40.19 23.96 -7.73
C GLU A 952 -39.54 23.22 -6.55
N ASP A 953 -39.76 23.69 -5.33
CA ASP A 953 -39.25 23.00 -4.13
C ASP A 953 -40.03 21.71 -3.89
N ILE A 954 -39.30 20.60 -3.77
CA ILE A 954 -39.87 19.27 -3.49
C ILE A 954 -39.72 18.93 -2.01
N PHE A 955 -38.51 19.13 -1.47
CA PHE A 955 -38.19 18.84 -0.08
C PHE A 955 -37.43 19.98 0.58
N TYR A 956 -37.65 20.14 1.88
CA TYR A 956 -36.79 20.93 2.75
C TYR A 956 -36.40 20.09 3.97
N ASN A 957 -35.11 20.03 4.25
CA ASN A 957 -34.56 19.29 5.38
C ASN A 957 -33.80 20.23 6.32
N GLU A 958 -33.86 19.95 7.61
CA GLU A 958 -32.84 20.40 8.57
C GLU A 958 -32.31 19.20 9.33
N SER A 959 -30.99 19.12 9.49
CA SER A 959 -30.37 18.08 10.30
C SER A 959 -29.31 18.66 11.22
N SER A 960 -29.17 18.02 12.38
CA SER A 960 -28.10 18.35 13.33
C SER A 960 -27.11 17.20 13.43
N ALA A 961 -25.82 17.48 13.23
CA ALA A 961 -24.74 16.55 13.51
C ALA A 961 -24.07 16.91 14.84
N PHE A 962 -24.12 15.99 15.81
CA PHE A 962 -23.48 16.13 17.12
C PHE A 962 -22.08 15.53 17.05
N VAL A 963 -21.05 16.38 17.08
CA VAL A 963 -19.65 15.96 16.96
C VAL A 963 -18.98 16.02 18.33
N ARG A 964 -18.76 14.83 18.91
CA ARG A 964 -18.14 14.69 20.24
C ARG A 964 -16.67 15.13 20.20
N LYS A 965 -16.19 15.72 21.29
CA LYS A 965 -14.81 16.21 21.49
C LYS A 965 -14.39 17.40 20.60
N SER A 966 -15.33 17.98 19.85
CA SER A 966 -15.07 19.09 18.93
C SER A 966 -15.64 20.43 19.42
N GLY A 967 -15.72 20.64 20.74
CA GLY A 967 -16.19 21.90 21.34
C GLY A 967 -15.06 22.79 21.87
N GLY A 968 -15.43 23.87 22.55
CA GLY A 968 -14.51 24.73 23.29
C GLY A 968 -13.82 25.80 22.45
N PHE A 969 -14.43 26.19 21.33
CA PHE A 969 -13.92 27.21 20.39
C PHE A 969 -14.51 28.60 20.64
N GLY A 970 -15.50 28.73 21.53
CA GLY A 970 -16.08 30.01 21.93
C GLY A 970 -17.28 30.46 21.11
N GLY A 971 -17.97 29.53 20.43
CA GLY A 971 -19.21 29.79 19.69
C GLY A 971 -20.47 29.88 20.59
N PRO A 972 -21.66 30.13 20.01
CA PRO A 972 -22.92 30.17 20.76
C PRO A 972 -23.18 28.87 21.52
N SER A 973 -23.57 28.94 22.80
CA SER A 973 -23.79 27.77 23.65
C SER A 973 -25.17 27.12 23.51
N LYS A 974 -26.09 27.82 22.85
CA LYS A 974 -27.46 27.37 22.53
C LYS A 974 -27.74 27.66 21.07
N GLY A 975 -28.45 26.73 20.41
CA GLY A 975 -28.93 26.95 19.06
C GLY A 975 -30.13 27.89 19.04
N THR A 976 -30.36 28.53 17.90
CA THR A 976 -31.52 29.39 17.65
C THR A 976 -32.81 28.57 17.53
N ASP A 977 -33.94 29.13 17.98
CA ASP A 977 -35.25 28.56 17.69
C ASP A 977 -35.65 28.85 16.24
N ARG A 978 -35.96 27.79 15.48
CA ARG A 978 -36.38 27.83 14.07
C ARG A 978 -37.78 27.24 13.88
N GLY A 979 -38.60 27.27 14.92
CA GLY A 979 -39.98 26.81 14.88
C GLY A 979 -40.09 25.29 14.81
N ARG A 980 -40.73 24.77 13.76
CA ARG A 980 -41.06 23.33 13.67
C ARG A 980 -39.83 22.43 13.59
N ALA A 981 -38.73 22.91 13.03
CA ALA A 981 -37.47 22.16 12.95
C ALA A 981 -36.80 21.95 14.33
N THR A 982 -37.04 22.85 15.29
CA THR A 982 -36.48 22.83 16.65
C THR A 982 -37.50 22.45 17.74
N ALA A 983 -38.78 22.32 17.37
CA ALA A 983 -39.86 21.94 18.29
C ALA A 983 -39.58 20.58 18.95
N THR A 984 -39.97 20.40 20.21
CA THR A 984 -39.88 19.10 20.90
C THR A 984 -41.27 18.67 21.33
N TYR A 985 -41.73 17.52 20.83
CA TYR A 985 -43.07 17.01 21.08
C TYR A 985 -43.03 15.99 22.22
N THR A 986 -43.69 16.29 23.33
CA THR A 986 -43.76 15.38 24.49
C THR A 986 -45.00 14.51 24.37
N PRO A 987 -44.89 13.17 24.46
CA PRO A 987 -46.05 12.29 24.49
C PRO A 987 -47.05 12.70 25.58
N PRO A 988 -48.36 12.74 25.28
CA PRO A 988 -49.37 13.05 26.30
C PRO A 988 -49.40 11.95 27.36
N LYS A 989 -49.81 12.30 28.58
CA LYS A 989 -49.93 11.36 29.71
C LYS A 989 -51.17 10.46 29.61
N ARG A 990 -51.35 9.80 28.46
CA ARG A 990 -52.41 8.83 28.13
C ARG A 990 -51.84 7.71 27.27
N GLN A 991 -52.55 6.59 27.14
CA GLN A 991 -52.12 5.51 26.26
C GLN A 991 -52.01 5.97 24.79
N PRO A 992 -51.08 5.42 24.00
CA PRO A 992 -51.01 5.65 22.56
C PRO A 992 -52.33 5.30 21.87
N ASP A 993 -52.71 6.08 20.86
CA ASP A 993 -53.86 5.79 20.01
C ASP A 993 -53.58 4.57 19.12
N ASN A 994 -52.33 4.42 18.67
CA ASN A 994 -51.87 3.25 17.93
C ASN A 994 -50.46 2.84 18.37
N ILE A 995 -50.22 1.54 18.32
CA ILE A 995 -48.91 0.93 18.57
C ILE A 995 -48.61 -0.01 17.41
N ILE A 996 -47.53 0.26 16.70
CA ILE A 996 -47.10 -0.55 15.55
C ILE A 996 -45.74 -1.14 15.86
N GLU A 997 -45.63 -2.46 15.69
CA GLU A 997 -44.38 -3.19 15.88
C GLU A 997 -43.89 -3.74 14.55
N GLU A 998 -42.63 -3.45 14.23
CA GLU A 998 -41.98 -3.96 13.03
C GLU A 998 -40.59 -4.49 13.36
N LYS A 999 -40.38 -5.77 13.08
CA LYS A 999 -39.06 -6.42 13.21
C LYS A 999 -38.21 -6.10 11.99
N THR A 1000 -37.06 -5.48 12.22
CA THR A 1000 -36.07 -5.23 11.16
C THR A 1000 -35.37 -6.54 10.78
N SER A 1001 -34.88 -6.67 9.54
CA SER A 1001 -34.00 -7.78 9.18
C SER A 1001 -32.58 -7.55 9.70
N GLU A 1002 -31.78 -8.62 9.80
CA GLU A 1002 -30.34 -8.50 10.09
C GLU A 1002 -29.61 -7.72 8.98
N ASP A 1003 -30.08 -7.83 7.74
CA ASP A 1003 -29.54 -7.12 6.57
C ASP A 1003 -30.12 -5.71 6.38
N GLN A 1004 -30.95 -5.21 7.28
CA GLN A 1004 -31.72 -3.97 7.06
C GLN A 1004 -30.81 -2.77 6.80
N ALA A 1005 -29.67 -2.69 7.52
CA ALA A 1005 -28.68 -1.65 7.31
C ALA A 1005 -27.94 -1.82 5.96
N ALA A 1006 -27.64 -3.06 5.56
CA ALA A 1006 -26.98 -3.37 4.30
C ALA A 1006 -27.86 -3.00 3.09
N LEU A 1007 -29.18 -3.12 3.22
CA LEU A 1007 -30.14 -2.72 2.20
C LEU A 1007 -30.36 -1.19 2.18
N TYR A 1008 -30.66 -0.58 3.33
CA TYR A 1008 -30.99 0.85 3.40
C TYR A 1008 -29.85 1.76 2.91
N ARG A 1009 -28.60 1.40 3.21
CA ARG A 1009 -27.43 2.19 2.76
C ARG A 1009 -27.34 2.34 1.24
N LEU A 1010 -27.94 1.42 0.48
CA LEU A 1010 -27.90 1.49 -0.98
C LEU A 1010 -28.66 2.69 -1.52
N SER A 1011 -29.64 3.21 -0.76
CA SER A 1011 -30.42 4.40 -1.11
C SER A 1011 -29.63 5.71 -1.02
N GLY A 1012 -28.51 5.78 -0.29
CA GLY A 1012 -27.68 6.99 -0.30
C GLY A 1012 -26.64 7.10 0.82
N ASP A 1013 -26.99 6.73 2.06
CA ASP A 1013 -26.06 6.83 3.18
C ASP A 1013 -25.08 5.65 3.20
N ARG A 1014 -23.85 5.87 2.71
CA ARG A 1014 -22.82 4.82 2.59
C ARG A 1014 -21.91 4.71 3.81
N ASN A 1015 -22.21 5.38 4.93
CA ASN A 1015 -21.36 5.42 6.12
C ASN A 1015 -20.99 4.01 6.62
N PRO A 1016 -19.68 3.68 6.77
CA PRO A 1016 -19.23 2.35 7.21
C PRO A 1016 -19.71 1.96 8.62
N LEU A 1017 -20.10 2.93 9.46
CA LEU A 1017 -20.67 2.72 10.80
C LEU A 1017 -21.81 1.69 10.84
N HIS A 1018 -22.52 1.54 9.72
CA HIS A 1018 -23.72 0.72 9.61
C HIS A 1018 -23.47 -0.67 9.00
N ILE A 1019 -22.23 -1.01 8.65
CA ILE A 1019 -21.91 -2.29 7.99
C ILE A 1019 -20.57 -2.91 8.42
N ASP A 1020 -19.58 -2.09 8.76
CA ASP A 1020 -18.23 -2.53 9.11
C ASP A 1020 -18.05 -2.61 10.64
N PRO A 1021 -17.84 -3.80 11.21
CA PRO A 1021 -17.63 -3.97 12.66
C PRO A 1021 -16.43 -3.19 13.20
N ASP A 1022 -15.33 -3.09 12.45
CA ASP A 1022 -14.12 -2.40 12.91
C ASP A 1022 -14.36 -0.89 12.97
N PHE A 1023 -15.03 -0.34 11.96
CA PHE A 1023 -15.42 1.07 11.93
C PHE A 1023 -16.47 1.39 13.02
N SER A 1024 -17.45 0.50 13.22
CA SER A 1024 -18.48 0.66 14.25
C SER A 1024 -17.90 0.66 15.66
N SER A 1025 -16.98 -0.28 15.92
CA SER A 1025 -16.20 -0.39 17.17
C SER A 1025 -15.42 0.88 17.46
N ALA A 1026 -14.73 1.42 16.45
CA ALA A 1026 -13.98 2.66 16.60
C ALA A 1026 -14.88 3.91 16.79
N GLY A 1027 -16.15 3.86 16.35
CA GLY A 1027 -17.19 4.85 16.68
C GLY A 1027 -17.77 4.73 18.10
N GLY A 1028 -17.42 3.65 18.81
CA GLY A 1028 -17.86 3.35 20.17
C GLY A 1028 -19.10 2.45 20.27
N PHE A 1029 -19.44 1.73 19.20
CA PHE A 1029 -20.55 0.77 19.19
C PHE A 1029 -20.01 -0.66 19.11
N LYS A 1030 -20.63 -1.58 19.84
CA LYS A 1030 -20.17 -2.97 19.89
C LYS A 1030 -20.33 -3.69 18.55
N ASP A 1031 -21.40 -3.39 17.83
CA ASP A 1031 -21.82 -4.02 16.59
C ASP A 1031 -22.25 -2.92 15.59
N PRO A 1032 -22.25 -3.16 14.26
CA PRO A 1032 -22.83 -2.24 13.28
C PRO A 1032 -24.28 -1.90 13.63
N ILE A 1033 -24.59 -0.61 13.61
CA ILE A 1033 -25.90 -0.10 14.05
C ILE A 1033 -26.79 0.22 12.84
N LEU A 1034 -28.10 0.17 13.01
CA LEU A 1034 -29.03 0.63 11.98
C LEU A 1034 -28.98 2.16 11.85
N HIS A 1035 -29.09 2.66 10.61
CA HIS A 1035 -29.12 4.10 10.33
C HIS A 1035 -30.27 4.79 11.09
N GLY A 1036 -29.98 5.94 11.69
CA GLY A 1036 -30.99 6.83 12.27
C GLY A 1036 -32.15 7.08 11.32
N LEU A 1037 -31.81 7.44 10.08
CA LEU A 1037 -32.78 7.72 9.03
C LEU A 1037 -33.56 6.48 8.56
N CYS A 1038 -33.04 5.27 8.76
CA CYS A 1038 -33.79 4.04 8.46
C CYS A 1038 -34.94 3.86 9.46
N PHE A 1039 -34.67 3.88 10.77
CA PHE A 1039 -35.76 3.74 11.75
C PHE A 1039 -36.64 5.00 11.88
N PHE A 1040 -36.15 6.17 11.47
CA PHE A 1040 -37.01 7.33 11.16
C PHE A 1040 -37.93 7.06 9.97
N GLY A 1041 -37.41 6.48 8.90
CA GLY A 1041 -38.19 6.09 7.72
C GLY A 1041 -39.27 5.06 8.05
N ILE A 1042 -38.95 4.04 8.85
CA ILE A 1042 -39.91 3.04 9.34
C ILE A 1042 -40.99 3.71 10.21
N SER A 1043 -40.62 4.61 11.12
CA SER A 1043 -41.60 5.34 11.95
C SER A 1043 -42.49 6.25 11.08
N GLY A 1044 -41.93 6.90 10.05
CA GLY A 1044 -42.69 7.67 9.07
C GLY A 1044 -43.62 6.80 8.22
N LYS A 1045 -43.21 5.58 7.86
CA LYS A 1045 -44.05 4.57 7.20
C LYS A 1045 -45.24 4.19 8.07
N HIS A 1046 -45.03 3.95 9.36
CA HIS A 1046 -46.11 3.67 10.31
C HIS A 1046 -47.12 4.81 10.34
N ILE A 1047 -46.66 6.05 10.49
CA ILE A 1047 -47.54 7.24 10.49
C ILE A 1047 -48.30 7.34 9.16
N TYR A 1048 -47.61 7.16 8.03
CA TYR A 1048 -48.22 7.25 6.71
C TYR A 1048 -49.30 6.17 6.47
N GLN A 1049 -49.02 4.93 6.87
CA GLN A 1049 -49.97 3.83 6.73
C GLN A 1049 -51.17 3.97 7.66
N THR A 1050 -50.99 4.52 8.87
CA THR A 1050 -52.07 4.73 9.84
C THR A 1050 -52.92 5.96 9.54
N TYR A 1051 -52.28 7.11 9.27
CA TYR A 1051 -52.95 8.41 9.22
C TYR A 1051 -52.86 9.12 7.86
N GLY A 1052 -52.14 8.56 6.89
CA GLY A 1052 -51.99 9.14 5.54
C GLY A 1052 -50.89 10.20 5.42
N GLU A 1053 -50.97 11.02 4.37
CA GLU A 1053 -49.95 12.03 4.03
C GLU A 1053 -49.67 12.99 5.20
N PHE A 1054 -48.39 13.26 5.46
CA PHE A 1054 -47.94 14.30 6.38
C PHE A 1054 -47.11 15.37 5.66
N LYS A 1055 -47.33 16.62 6.03
CA LYS A 1055 -46.60 17.79 5.50
C LYS A 1055 -45.17 17.83 5.99
N ASN A 1056 -44.94 17.50 7.26
CA ASN A 1056 -43.60 17.49 7.84
C ASN A 1056 -43.48 16.48 8.98
N ILE A 1057 -42.25 16.11 9.30
CA ILE A 1057 -41.90 15.20 10.39
C ILE A 1057 -40.59 15.67 11.05
N LYS A 1058 -40.56 15.62 12.38
CA LYS A 1058 -39.42 16.03 13.21
C LYS A 1058 -39.11 14.94 14.22
N VAL A 1059 -37.84 14.60 14.41
CA VAL A 1059 -37.38 13.66 15.44
C VAL A 1059 -36.07 14.08 16.10
N ARG A 1060 -35.83 13.54 17.29
CA ARG A 1060 -34.50 13.42 17.89
C ARG A 1060 -34.12 11.94 18.02
N PHE A 1061 -32.93 11.60 17.56
CA PHE A 1061 -32.36 10.27 17.74
C PHE A 1061 -31.87 10.14 19.20
N ALA A 1062 -32.53 9.27 19.96
CA ALA A 1062 -32.34 9.12 21.40
C ALA A 1062 -31.57 7.85 21.78
N GLY A 1063 -31.36 6.95 20.83
CA GLY A 1063 -30.73 5.67 21.06
C GLY A 1063 -30.33 4.96 19.78
N VAL A 1064 -29.82 3.74 19.96
CA VAL A 1064 -29.23 2.91 18.92
C VAL A 1064 -30.15 1.71 18.68
N VAL A 1065 -30.27 1.31 17.41
CA VAL A 1065 -30.99 0.10 17.00
C VAL A 1065 -29.98 -0.83 16.34
N ILE A 1066 -29.97 -2.11 16.71
CA ILE A 1066 -29.20 -3.15 16.03
C ILE A 1066 -30.10 -3.80 14.98
N PRO A 1067 -29.62 -4.02 13.72
CA PRO A 1067 -30.39 -4.76 12.73
C PRO A 1067 -30.85 -6.12 13.28
N GLY A 1068 -32.09 -6.52 12.99
CA GLY A 1068 -32.74 -7.70 13.57
C GLY A 1068 -33.65 -7.40 14.77
N GLN A 1069 -33.51 -6.24 15.42
CA GLN A 1069 -34.36 -5.81 16.54
C GLN A 1069 -35.73 -5.29 16.08
N THR A 1070 -36.68 -5.27 17.03
CA THR A 1070 -38.07 -4.88 16.80
C THR A 1070 -38.31 -3.44 17.23
N LEU A 1071 -38.77 -2.62 16.29
CA LEU A 1071 -39.18 -1.24 16.53
C LEU A 1071 -40.65 -1.22 16.93
N ARG A 1072 -40.95 -0.67 18.11
CA ARG A 1072 -42.31 -0.36 18.56
C ARG A 1072 -42.53 1.15 18.47
N THR A 1073 -43.35 1.58 17.52
CA THR A 1073 -43.73 3.00 17.34
C THR A 1073 -45.05 3.27 18.03
N GLU A 1074 -45.05 4.22 18.95
CA GLU A 1074 -46.22 4.65 19.70
C GLU A 1074 -46.69 6.00 19.16
N LEU A 1075 -47.98 6.09 18.81
CA LEU A 1075 -48.56 7.22 18.08
C LEU A 1075 -49.71 7.83 18.90
N TRP A 1076 -49.70 9.16 19.05
CA TRP A 1076 -50.79 9.93 19.64
C TRP A 1076 -51.21 11.03 18.68
N LYS A 1077 -52.48 11.05 18.28
CA LYS A 1077 -53.04 12.07 17.40
C LYS A 1077 -53.66 13.19 18.24
N GLU A 1078 -53.07 14.38 18.15
CA GLU A 1078 -53.52 15.61 18.79
C GLU A 1078 -53.90 16.63 17.70
N GLY A 1079 -55.18 16.65 17.33
CA GLY A 1079 -55.68 17.44 16.19
C GLY A 1079 -55.08 16.99 14.86
N ASN A 1080 -54.32 17.87 14.21
CA ASN A 1080 -53.62 17.62 12.94
C ASN A 1080 -52.15 17.17 13.15
N MET A 1081 -51.73 16.93 14.39
CA MET A 1081 -50.37 16.50 14.74
C MET A 1081 -50.40 15.05 15.22
N VAL A 1082 -49.46 14.25 14.77
CA VAL A 1082 -49.16 12.93 15.33
C VAL A 1082 -47.88 13.05 16.14
N ILE A 1083 -48.01 13.08 17.46
CA ILE A 1083 -46.89 12.97 18.39
C ILE A 1083 -46.48 11.50 18.45
N PHE A 1084 -45.18 11.20 18.38
CA PHE A 1084 -44.72 9.83 18.41
C PHE A 1084 -43.36 9.64 19.08
N GLN A 1085 -43.12 8.40 19.48
CA GLN A 1085 -41.83 7.90 19.91
C GLN A 1085 -41.62 6.47 19.42
N THR A 1086 -40.36 6.06 19.32
CA THR A 1086 -40.01 4.70 18.86
C THR A 1086 -39.08 4.06 19.86
N ILE A 1087 -39.42 2.83 20.26
CA ILE A 1087 -38.74 2.03 21.27
C ILE A 1087 -38.18 0.77 20.62
N VAL A 1088 -36.97 0.36 21.03
CA VAL A 1088 -36.45 -0.97 20.73
C VAL A 1088 -37.08 -1.96 21.71
N LYS A 1089 -38.04 -2.77 21.24
CA LYS A 1089 -38.90 -3.63 22.08
C LYS A 1089 -38.08 -4.53 23.00
N GLU A 1090 -37.00 -5.11 22.49
CA GLU A 1090 -36.14 -6.06 23.23
C GLU A 1090 -35.42 -5.40 24.41
N THR A 1091 -35.14 -4.09 24.33
CA THR A 1091 -34.38 -3.37 25.36
C THR A 1091 -35.23 -2.41 26.19
N GLY A 1092 -36.44 -2.09 25.73
CA GLY A 1092 -37.30 -1.05 26.31
C GLY A 1092 -36.77 0.37 26.16
N LYS A 1093 -35.67 0.59 25.40
CA LYS A 1093 -35.03 1.91 25.26
C LYS A 1093 -35.59 2.68 24.07
N LEU A 1094 -35.73 4.00 24.24
CA LEU A 1094 -36.09 4.92 23.16
C LEU A 1094 -34.97 5.02 22.12
N CYS A 1095 -35.30 4.86 20.84
CA CYS A 1095 -34.44 5.20 19.72
C CYS A 1095 -34.88 6.50 19.01
N ILE A 1096 -36.17 6.83 19.03
CA ILE A 1096 -36.71 8.15 18.63
C ILE A 1096 -37.45 8.77 19.81
N ALA A 1097 -37.11 10.02 20.13
CA ALA A 1097 -37.81 10.84 21.11
C ALA A 1097 -38.17 12.21 20.50
N GLY A 1098 -39.08 12.92 21.16
CA GLY A 1098 -39.47 14.28 20.75
C GLY A 1098 -40.12 14.33 19.37
N GLY A 1099 -40.72 13.22 18.91
CA GLY A 1099 -41.20 13.03 17.55
C GLY A 1099 -42.56 13.69 17.30
N GLY A 1100 -42.71 14.39 16.18
CA GLY A 1100 -43.99 14.94 15.74
C GLY A 1100 -44.09 15.00 14.23
N ALA A 1101 -45.26 14.65 13.69
CA ALA A 1101 -45.58 14.75 12.27
C ALA A 1101 -46.89 15.52 12.06
N GLU A 1102 -46.87 16.57 11.24
CA GLU A 1102 -48.05 17.36 10.90
C GLU A 1102 -48.75 16.73 9.70
N LEU A 1103 -50.00 16.32 9.83
CA LEU A 1103 -50.75 15.68 8.74
C LEU A 1103 -51.15 16.69 7.65
N ASN A 1104 -51.29 16.20 6.41
CA ASN A 1104 -51.77 17.00 5.29
C ASN A 1104 -53.30 16.94 5.23
N GLY A 1105 -53.96 17.92 5.86
CA GLY A 1105 -55.39 17.90 6.25
C GLY A 1105 -56.47 17.72 5.17
N LYS A 1106 -56.12 17.53 3.88
CA LYS A 1106 -57.09 17.20 2.80
C LYS A 1106 -57.09 15.73 2.34
N LYS A 1107 -56.11 14.91 2.77
CA LYS A 1107 -55.92 13.50 2.31
C LYS A 1107 -55.51 12.52 3.42
N ALA A 1108 -55.55 12.92 4.69
CA ALA A 1108 -55.29 12.02 5.80
C ALA A 1108 -56.34 10.89 5.84
N LYS A 1109 -55.90 9.63 5.94
CA LYS A 1109 -56.80 8.50 6.22
C LYS A 1109 -57.25 8.66 7.68
N LEU A 1110 -58.57 8.74 7.90
CA LEU A 1110 -59.15 8.83 9.23
C LEU A 1110 -58.90 7.57 10.03
#